data_AF-A0A4W6FJA4-F1
#
_entry.id   AF-A0A4W6FJA4-F1
#
_cell.length_a   1.000
_cell.length_b   1.000
_cell.length_c   1.000
_cell.angle_alpha   90.00
_cell.angle_beta   90.00
_cell.angle_gamma   90.00
#
_symmetry.space_group_name_H-M   'P 1'
#
loop_
_entity.id
_entity.type
_entity.pdbx_description
1 polymer ?
#
loop_
_entity_poly.entity_id
_entity_poly.type
_entity_poly.pdbx_seq_one_letter_code
_entity_poly.pdbx_strand_id
1 'polypeptide(L)'
;MSVVGIDVGFQNCYIAVARSGGIETIANEYSDRCTPACVSLTSKNRMIGNAAKSQVITNFKNTVHGFKKFHGRAFDDPLVQVEKPKLPYSLHKLPNGNTGIKVPSFFTDAERRSVFDATQIAGLNCLRLINDTTAVALAYGIYKQDLPTPEERPRNVVFVDMGHSSFQVSITAFNKGKLKVLATAFDLYLGGRNFDEALVDYFCEEFKIKYKLNVRDNPRALLRLHQECEKLKKLMSANSSDLPLNIECFMNDIDVSSRMNRGHFEEMCAQYLMRVEMPLKSALEQSKLSRDDIYAVEIVGGATRIPAIKERIAKFFCKDISTTLNADEAVARGCALQCAILSPAFKVREFSITDVVPFPITLRWKSPTEDGLGECEVFSKNHAAPFSKVITFHKKEPFDLEAFYSSPQDLPYPDHRIGCFSVQNVVAQPDGDSSKVKVKVRVNVHGIFSVSSASLIEKQKGEGEDMQIDSEPMVQNEGRSEDQQVILALSKLFQIQEGAPGEKQDPAAGGSKPKVKVKSIDLPIMANNIRQLDSDVLNNFVDYERQMIIQDKLVKELNDAKNAVEEYVYDLRDKLLNGPLLYLLNICFVFCPFYEEKLDALKRLGQPIQDRHREHEDRPRAFEELGKKLQLYMKFVDSYKQKDERYLHLSPEEMSTVEKCVNESMGWMNSKMNAQSKLAITQDPVVKVADIIAKIQEMEDVCNPVINRPMPTVEEAPEVNDQKSGAHNGPTAKQGAEGKGDAKGSQQTKPGTKEMEVD
;
A
#
# COMPACT_ATOMS: atom_id res chain seq x y z
N MET A 1 3.79 1.43 13.68
CA MET A 1 3.26 0.47 12.69
C MET A 1 3.29 1.10 11.32
N SER A 2 3.66 0.35 10.28
CA SER A 2 3.59 0.82 8.89
C SER A 2 2.14 0.87 8.42
N VAL A 3 1.81 1.84 7.56
CA VAL A 3 0.48 1.93 6.93
C VAL A 3 0.55 1.57 5.46
N VAL A 4 -0.45 0.82 4.99
CA VAL A 4 -0.55 0.35 3.62
C VAL A 4 -1.85 0.80 2.96
N GLY A 5 -1.77 1.13 1.68
CA GLY A 5 -2.90 1.31 0.79
C GLY A 5 -2.98 0.14 -0.17
N ILE A 6 -4.16 -0.47 -0.28
CA ILE A 6 -4.37 -1.66 -1.13
C ILE A 6 -5.40 -1.31 -2.20
N ASP A 7 -5.00 -1.41 -3.46
CA ASP A 7 -5.89 -1.55 -4.60
C ASP A 7 -6.14 -3.04 -4.82
N VAL A 8 -7.36 -3.52 -4.56
CA VAL A 8 -7.86 -4.78 -5.13
C VAL A 8 -8.66 -4.47 -6.39
N GLY A 9 -8.03 -4.62 -7.54
CA GLY A 9 -8.67 -4.57 -8.84
C GLY A 9 -9.34 -5.90 -9.20
N PHE A 10 -10.04 -5.93 -10.33
CA PHE A 10 -10.69 -7.15 -10.81
C PHE A 10 -9.69 -8.20 -11.30
N GLN A 11 -8.58 -7.75 -11.91
CA GLN A 11 -7.59 -8.61 -12.56
C GLN A 11 -6.23 -8.60 -11.84
N ASN A 12 -5.78 -7.44 -11.38
CA ASN A 12 -4.54 -7.25 -10.63
C ASN A 12 -4.81 -6.36 -9.41
N CYS A 13 -3.99 -6.53 -8.38
CA CYS A 13 -3.96 -5.76 -7.15
C CYS A 13 -2.62 -5.01 -7.06
N TYR A 14 -2.62 -3.85 -6.40
CA TYR A 14 -1.43 -3.03 -6.16
C TYR A 14 -1.38 -2.66 -4.67
N ILE A 15 -0.18 -2.66 -4.09
CA ILE A 15 0.02 -2.29 -2.68
C ILE A 15 1.01 -1.14 -2.63
N ALA A 16 0.66 -0.07 -1.92
CA ALA A 16 1.56 1.03 -1.62
C ALA A 16 1.72 1.22 -0.11
N VAL A 17 2.84 1.78 0.32
CA VAL A 17 3.22 1.97 1.73
C VAL A 17 3.77 3.37 1.96
N ALA A 18 3.49 3.94 3.13
CA ALA A 18 4.15 5.15 3.58
C ALA A 18 5.48 4.81 4.27
N ARG A 19 6.57 5.41 3.78
CA ARG A 19 7.93 5.28 4.32
C ARG A 19 8.56 6.67 4.52
N SER A 20 9.69 6.72 5.22
CA SER A 20 10.52 7.92 5.35
C SER A 20 10.99 8.39 3.97
N GLY A 21 10.30 9.39 3.41
CA GLY A 21 10.54 9.90 2.05
C GLY A 21 9.29 9.96 1.15
N GLY A 22 8.19 9.30 1.51
CA GLY A 22 6.91 9.41 0.78
C GLY A 22 6.14 8.10 0.64
N ILE A 23 5.40 7.98 -0.47
CA ILE A 23 4.55 6.82 -0.79
C ILE A 23 5.14 6.05 -1.97
N GLU A 24 5.46 4.78 -1.71
CA GLU A 24 6.08 3.83 -2.63
C GLU A 24 5.14 2.64 -2.90
N THR A 25 5.09 2.19 -4.15
CA THR A 25 4.37 0.96 -4.55
C THR A 25 5.30 -0.24 -4.40
N ILE A 26 4.89 -1.26 -3.65
CA ILE A 26 5.71 -2.42 -3.29
C ILE A 26 5.71 -3.44 -4.44
N ALA A 27 6.88 -4.03 -4.73
CA ALA A 27 7.00 -5.20 -5.60
C ALA A 27 6.74 -6.51 -4.84
N ASN A 28 6.14 -7.49 -5.51
CA ASN A 28 5.93 -8.84 -4.99
C ASN A 28 7.17 -9.73 -5.15
N GLU A 29 7.05 -11.01 -4.80
CA GLU A 29 8.14 -12.00 -4.86
C GLU A 29 8.67 -12.30 -6.27
N TYR A 30 7.98 -11.83 -7.33
CA TYR A 30 8.42 -11.89 -8.73
C TYR A 30 9.06 -10.56 -9.20
N SER A 31 9.26 -9.60 -8.30
CA SER A 31 9.65 -8.21 -8.59
C SER A 31 8.61 -7.40 -9.39
N ASP A 32 7.40 -7.92 -9.59
CA ASP A 32 6.29 -7.19 -10.20
C ASP A 32 5.63 -6.25 -9.17
N ARG A 33 5.32 -5.00 -9.58
CA ARG A 33 4.51 -4.08 -8.76
C ARG A 33 3.01 -4.39 -8.73
N CYS A 34 2.58 -5.42 -9.46
CA CYS A 34 1.19 -5.83 -9.53
C CYS A 34 1.06 -7.33 -9.23
N THR A 35 0.11 -7.68 -8.37
CA THR A 35 -0.17 -9.07 -8.00
C THR A 35 -1.53 -9.48 -8.57
N PRO A 36 -1.63 -10.50 -9.43
CA PRO A 36 -2.90 -10.97 -9.98
C PRO A 36 -3.96 -11.26 -8.92
N ALA A 37 -5.20 -10.84 -9.17
CA ALA A 37 -6.36 -11.10 -8.32
C ALA A 37 -6.84 -12.56 -8.52
N CYS A 38 -6.03 -13.52 -8.09
CA CYS A 38 -6.19 -14.94 -8.36
C CYS A 38 -5.71 -15.80 -7.18
N VAL A 39 -6.45 -16.88 -6.90
CA VAL A 39 -6.12 -17.89 -5.87
C VAL A 39 -6.32 -19.28 -6.47
N SER A 40 -5.30 -20.14 -6.43
CA SER A 40 -5.33 -21.52 -6.88
C SER A 40 -5.23 -22.45 -5.68
N LEU A 41 -6.24 -23.29 -5.47
CA LEU A 41 -6.23 -24.32 -4.43
C LEU A 41 -5.54 -25.59 -4.96
N THR A 42 -4.58 -26.12 -4.21
CA THR A 42 -3.94 -27.42 -4.47
C THR A 42 -4.26 -28.39 -3.34
N SER A 43 -3.80 -29.64 -3.43
CA SER A 43 -3.99 -30.64 -2.37
C SER A 43 -3.15 -30.41 -1.10
N LYS A 44 -2.15 -29.51 -1.13
CA LYS A 44 -1.22 -29.28 -0.01
C LYS A 44 -1.27 -27.88 0.57
N ASN A 45 -1.47 -26.87 -0.28
CA ASN A 45 -1.49 -25.45 0.08
C ASN A 45 -2.30 -24.66 -0.96
N ARG A 46 -2.58 -23.39 -0.68
CA ARG A 46 -3.07 -22.45 -1.69
C ARG A 46 -1.91 -21.66 -2.30
N MET A 47 -2.08 -21.29 -3.55
CA MET A 47 -1.21 -20.38 -4.29
C MET A 47 -2.01 -19.10 -4.53
N ILE A 48 -1.36 -17.94 -4.42
CA ILE A 48 -2.00 -16.62 -4.55
C ILE A 48 -1.17 -15.80 -5.56
N GLY A 49 -1.79 -14.87 -6.27
CA GLY A 49 -1.05 -13.91 -7.10
C GLY A 49 -0.45 -14.54 -8.36
N ASN A 50 0.82 -14.21 -8.64
CA ASN A 50 1.56 -14.70 -9.80
C ASN A 50 1.61 -16.24 -9.83
N ALA A 51 1.85 -16.87 -8.67
CA ALA A 51 1.87 -18.31 -8.52
C ALA A 51 0.52 -18.96 -8.91
N ALA A 52 -0.61 -18.34 -8.52
CA ALA A 52 -1.95 -18.78 -8.91
C ALA A 52 -2.24 -18.55 -10.40
N LYS A 53 -1.81 -17.40 -10.95
CA LYS A 53 -2.00 -17.05 -12.37
C LYS A 53 -1.36 -18.09 -13.31
N SER A 54 -0.19 -18.61 -12.96
CA SER A 54 0.47 -19.70 -13.69
C SER A 54 -0.32 -21.01 -13.71
N GLN A 55 -1.28 -21.20 -12.79
CA GLN A 55 -2.13 -22.39 -12.68
C GLN A 55 -3.51 -22.25 -13.36
N VAL A 56 -3.85 -21.07 -13.92
CA VAL A 56 -5.17 -20.80 -14.51
C VAL A 56 -5.58 -21.78 -15.60
N ILE A 57 -4.64 -22.30 -16.41
CA ILE A 57 -4.93 -23.28 -17.48
C ILE A 57 -4.83 -24.72 -16.97
N THR A 58 -3.79 -25.04 -16.20
CA THR A 58 -3.50 -26.40 -15.72
C THR A 58 -4.51 -26.86 -14.67
N ASN A 59 -4.81 -25.99 -13.69
CA ASN A 59 -5.66 -26.21 -12.53
C ASN A 59 -6.96 -25.36 -12.57
N PHE A 60 -7.50 -25.11 -13.78
CA PHE A 60 -8.60 -24.16 -14.02
C PHE A 60 -9.82 -24.32 -13.08
N LYS A 61 -10.20 -25.55 -12.73
CA LYS A 61 -11.34 -25.85 -11.85
C LYS A 61 -11.17 -25.41 -10.40
N ASN A 62 -9.92 -25.28 -9.94
CA ASN A 62 -9.57 -24.90 -8.57
C ASN A 62 -8.87 -23.54 -8.51
N THR A 63 -8.83 -22.81 -9.64
CA THR A 63 -8.17 -21.51 -9.76
C THR A 63 -9.20 -20.41 -9.91
N VAL A 64 -9.49 -19.74 -8.80
CA VAL A 64 -10.49 -18.68 -8.68
C VAL A 64 -9.87 -17.34 -9.07
N HIS A 65 -10.55 -16.57 -9.92
CA HIS A 65 -10.12 -15.24 -10.38
C HIS A 65 -11.33 -14.34 -10.64
N GLY A 66 -11.14 -13.02 -10.79
CA GLY A 66 -12.25 -12.12 -11.13
C GLY A 66 -13.41 -12.16 -10.12
N PHE A 67 -13.13 -12.51 -8.86
CA PHE A 67 -14.12 -12.71 -7.80
C PHE A 67 -14.75 -11.39 -7.31
N LYS A 68 -14.13 -10.24 -7.60
CA LYS A 68 -14.58 -8.91 -7.15
C LYS A 68 -16.03 -8.59 -7.57
N LYS A 69 -16.50 -9.07 -8.72
CA LYS A 69 -17.90 -8.87 -9.17
C LYS A 69 -18.94 -9.61 -8.33
N PHE A 70 -18.53 -10.62 -7.55
CA PHE A 70 -19.43 -11.43 -6.72
C PHE A 70 -19.52 -10.96 -5.28
N HIS A 71 -18.68 -10.00 -4.87
CA HIS A 71 -18.73 -9.37 -3.55
C HIS A 71 -20.04 -8.58 -3.35
N GLY A 72 -20.55 -8.53 -2.11
CA GLY A 72 -21.87 -8.02 -1.70
C GLY A 72 -23.14 -8.65 -2.31
N ARG A 73 -23.05 -9.47 -3.36
CA ARG A 73 -24.20 -9.98 -4.12
C ARG A 73 -24.88 -11.18 -3.47
N ALA A 74 -26.10 -11.47 -3.92
CA ALA A 74 -26.76 -12.72 -3.57
C ALA A 74 -26.30 -13.80 -4.55
N PHE A 75 -26.29 -15.06 -4.12
CA PHE A 75 -26.13 -16.17 -5.07
C PHE A 75 -27.20 -16.12 -6.16
N ASP A 76 -28.45 -15.83 -5.79
CA ASP A 76 -29.62 -15.79 -6.68
C ASP A 76 -29.76 -14.47 -7.46
N ASP A 77 -28.73 -13.60 -7.43
CA ASP A 77 -28.69 -12.36 -8.20
C ASP A 77 -28.65 -12.62 -9.73
N PRO A 78 -29.40 -11.86 -10.55
CA PRO A 78 -29.41 -12.06 -12.01
C PRO A 78 -28.02 -11.95 -12.67
N LEU A 79 -27.16 -11.02 -12.25
CA LEU A 79 -25.80 -10.91 -12.80
C LEU A 79 -24.95 -12.12 -12.39
N VAL A 80 -25.06 -12.57 -11.14
CA VAL A 80 -24.39 -13.80 -10.67
C VAL A 80 -24.84 -15.02 -11.49
N GLN A 81 -26.13 -15.19 -11.74
CA GLN A 81 -26.64 -16.31 -12.55
C GLN A 81 -26.22 -16.24 -14.03
N VAL A 82 -26.17 -15.04 -14.64
CA VAL A 82 -25.68 -14.83 -16.01
C VAL A 82 -24.17 -15.08 -16.14
N GLU A 83 -23.40 -14.75 -15.10
CA GLU A 83 -21.94 -14.89 -15.12
C GLU A 83 -21.43 -16.27 -14.68
N LYS A 84 -22.18 -16.99 -13.83
CA LYS A 84 -21.88 -18.34 -13.34
C LYS A 84 -21.54 -19.37 -14.44
N PRO A 85 -22.31 -19.52 -15.55
CA PRO A 85 -21.97 -20.49 -16.59
C PRO A 85 -20.71 -20.15 -17.39
N LYS A 86 -20.18 -18.92 -17.27
CA LYS A 86 -18.95 -18.48 -17.95
C LYS A 86 -17.68 -18.75 -17.13
N LEU A 87 -17.79 -19.38 -15.96
CA LEU A 87 -16.66 -19.61 -15.06
C LEU A 87 -16.07 -21.02 -15.23
N PRO A 88 -14.75 -21.18 -15.14
CA PRO A 88 -14.10 -22.49 -15.14
C PRO A 88 -14.33 -23.32 -13.86
N TYR A 89 -14.92 -22.72 -12.82
CA TYR A 89 -15.11 -23.27 -11.48
C TYR A 89 -16.54 -23.03 -10.96
N SER A 90 -17.01 -23.90 -10.05
CA SER A 90 -18.36 -23.83 -9.50
C SER A 90 -18.52 -22.75 -8.43
N LEU A 91 -19.55 -21.90 -8.57
CA LEU A 91 -20.03 -21.07 -7.47
C LEU A 91 -21.05 -21.84 -6.62
N HIS A 92 -20.91 -21.73 -5.30
CA HIS A 92 -21.84 -22.26 -4.30
C HIS A 92 -22.41 -21.14 -3.44
N LYS A 93 -23.65 -21.32 -2.95
CA LYS A 93 -24.33 -20.35 -2.08
C LYS A 93 -23.71 -20.40 -0.67
N LEU A 94 -23.01 -19.34 -0.29
CA LEU A 94 -22.50 -19.19 1.08
C LEU A 94 -23.67 -18.86 2.05
N PRO A 95 -23.57 -19.19 3.36
CA PRO A 95 -24.64 -18.94 4.33
C PRO A 95 -25.03 -17.47 4.53
N ASN A 96 -24.15 -16.55 4.14
CA ASN A 96 -24.17 -15.12 4.49
C ASN A 96 -23.69 -14.22 3.34
N GLY A 97 -22.74 -14.68 2.52
CA GLY A 97 -22.74 -14.40 1.08
C GLY A 97 -21.44 -13.89 0.44
N ASN A 98 -20.54 -13.16 1.13
CA ASN A 98 -19.67 -12.17 0.45
C ASN A 98 -18.27 -11.90 1.08
N THR A 99 -17.40 -11.10 0.41
CA THR A 99 -16.00 -10.73 0.81
C THR A 99 -15.58 -9.29 0.35
N GLY A 100 -14.37 -8.77 0.67
CA GLY A 100 -13.65 -7.75 -0.14
C GLY A 100 -12.57 -6.82 0.50
N ILE A 101 -11.97 -5.96 -0.34
CA ILE A 101 -11.04 -4.81 -0.10
C ILE A 101 -11.46 -3.71 -1.15
N LYS A 102 -10.82 -2.52 -1.23
CA LYS A 102 -10.97 -1.44 -2.27
C LYS A 102 -12.36 -1.31 -2.93
N VAL A 103 -13.01 -0.19 -2.70
CA VAL A 103 -14.43 -0.01 -3.01
C VAL A 103 -14.63 0.91 -4.23
N PRO A 104 -15.13 0.41 -5.37
CA PRO A 104 -15.61 1.25 -6.45
C PRO A 104 -16.68 2.23 -5.99
N SER A 105 -16.78 3.38 -6.65
CA SER A 105 -17.73 4.45 -6.31
C SER A 105 -19.19 3.97 -6.24
N PHE A 106 -19.54 2.97 -7.04
CA PHE A 106 -20.88 2.37 -7.16
C PHE A 106 -21.20 1.26 -6.15
N PHE A 107 -20.29 0.85 -5.27
CA PHE A 107 -20.59 -0.20 -4.29
C PHE A 107 -21.64 0.28 -3.26
N THR A 108 -22.67 -0.54 -3.08
CA THR A 108 -23.72 -0.43 -2.08
C THR A 108 -23.23 -0.69 -0.66
N ASP A 109 -24.07 -0.44 0.34
CA ASP A 109 -23.77 -0.65 1.77
C ASP A 109 -23.42 -2.12 2.06
N ALA A 110 -24.13 -3.07 1.46
CA ALA A 110 -23.83 -4.50 1.58
C ALA A 110 -22.47 -4.89 0.97
N GLU A 111 -22.15 -4.37 -0.22
CA GLU A 111 -20.84 -4.55 -0.86
C GLU A 111 -19.72 -3.93 0.02
N ARG A 112 -19.97 -2.78 0.67
CA ARG A 112 -19.02 -2.10 1.58
C ARG A 112 -18.82 -2.81 2.93
N ARG A 113 -19.89 -3.31 3.56
CA ARG A 113 -19.79 -4.10 4.81
C ARG A 113 -19.02 -5.38 4.58
N SER A 114 -19.36 -6.08 3.51
CA SER A 114 -18.71 -7.32 3.17
C SER A 114 -17.22 -7.16 2.87
N VAL A 115 -16.85 -6.03 2.26
CA VAL A 115 -15.45 -5.59 2.16
C VAL A 115 -14.84 -5.39 3.56
N PHE A 116 -15.50 -4.67 4.46
CA PHE A 116 -15.00 -4.46 5.81
C PHE A 116 -14.79 -5.78 6.59
N ASP A 117 -15.73 -6.71 6.52
CA ASP A 117 -15.66 -8.01 7.19
C ASP A 117 -14.45 -8.84 6.73
N ALA A 118 -14.15 -8.85 5.42
CA ALA A 118 -12.99 -9.59 4.90
C ALA A 118 -11.64 -9.00 5.29
N THR A 119 -11.55 -7.69 5.55
CA THR A 119 -10.32 -7.12 6.12
C THR A 119 -10.04 -7.67 7.52
N GLN A 120 -11.08 -7.94 8.31
CA GLN A 120 -10.96 -8.56 9.63
C GLN A 120 -10.55 -10.04 9.52
N ILE A 121 -11.13 -10.79 8.57
CA ILE A 121 -10.72 -12.18 8.26
C ILE A 121 -9.22 -12.24 7.91
N ALA A 122 -8.73 -11.31 7.09
CA ALA A 122 -7.32 -11.18 6.74
C ALA A 122 -6.41 -10.64 7.87
N GLY A 123 -6.95 -10.36 9.07
CA GLY A 123 -6.20 -9.83 10.21
C GLY A 123 -5.75 -8.37 10.06
N LEU A 124 -6.39 -7.58 9.19
CA LEU A 124 -6.04 -6.18 8.91
C LEU A 124 -6.97 -5.21 9.66
N ASN A 125 -6.38 -4.21 10.32
CA ASN A 125 -7.13 -3.07 10.86
C ASN A 125 -7.46 -2.07 9.73
N CYS A 126 -8.67 -2.13 9.19
CA CYS A 126 -9.11 -1.26 8.09
C CYS A 126 -9.43 0.17 8.55
N LEU A 127 -8.43 1.06 8.47
CA LEU A 127 -8.58 2.49 8.83
C LEU A 127 -9.66 3.23 8.03
N ARG A 128 -9.80 2.96 6.73
CA ARG A 128 -10.85 3.56 5.87
C ARG A 128 -11.07 2.76 4.58
N LEU A 129 -12.33 2.65 4.18
CA LEU A 129 -12.71 2.31 2.80
C LEU A 129 -12.87 3.61 2.01
N ILE A 130 -12.21 3.71 0.87
CA ILE A 130 -12.20 4.91 0.01
C ILE A 130 -12.63 4.51 -1.40
N ASN A 131 -13.34 5.43 -2.07
CA ASN A 131 -13.74 5.26 -3.46
C ASN A 131 -12.53 5.35 -4.39
N ASP A 132 -12.45 4.47 -5.40
CA ASP A 132 -11.32 4.40 -6.36
C ASP A 132 -10.90 5.77 -6.91
N THR A 133 -11.85 6.51 -7.45
CA THR A 133 -11.64 7.85 -8.03
C THR A 133 -11.34 8.91 -6.98
N THR A 134 -11.82 8.79 -5.74
CA THR A 134 -11.45 9.67 -4.62
C THR A 134 -10.02 9.43 -4.16
N ALA A 135 -9.54 8.18 -4.16
CA ALA A 135 -8.14 7.87 -3.87
C ALA A 135 -7.20 8.46 -4.93
N VAL A 136 -7.58 8.35 -6.21
CA VAL A 136 -6.88 8.99 -7.34
C VAL A 136 -6.89 10.51 -7.19
N ALA A 137 -8.02 11.11 -6.82
CA ALA A 137 -8.16 12.53 -6.55
C ALA A 137 -7.27 13.01 -5.39
N LEU A 138 -7.12 12.22 -4.33
CA LEU A 138 -6.18 12.51 -3.23
C LEU A 138 -4.72 12.43 -3.71
N ALA A 139 -4.37 11.38 -4.46
CA ALA A 139 -3.04 11.21 -5.05
C ALA A 139 -2.68 12.34 -6.02
N TYR A 140 -3.66 12.93 -6.70
CA TYR A 140 -3.49 14.17 -7.48
C TYR A 140 -3.32 15.39 -6.57
N GLY A 141 -4.32 15.67 -5.73
CA GLY A 141 -4.44 16.95 -5.03
C GLY A 141 -3.34 17.24 -4.02
N ILE A 142 -2.84 16.23 -3.31
CA ILE A 142 -1.90 16.47 -2.20
C ILE A 142 -0.53 16.99 -2.67
N TYR A 143 -0.09 16.57 -3.87
CA TYR A 143 1.19 16.95 -4.47
C TYR A 143 1.12 18.24 -5.30
N LYS A 144 -0.08 18.72 -5.67
CA LYS A 144 -0.22 20.02 -6.36
C LYS A 144 0.03 21.16 -5.37
N GLN A 145 0.92 22.06 -5.75
CA GLN A 145 1.30 23.23 -4.93
C GLN A 145 0.53 24.49 -5.33
N ASP A 146 0.03 24.52 -6.57
CA ASP A 146 -0.63 25.61 -7.27
C ASP A 146 -2.18 25.56 -7.20
N LEU A 147 -2.74 24.83 -6.22
CA LEU A 147 -4.18 24.78 -6.00
C LEU A 147 -4.70 26.12 -5.45
N PRO A 148 -5.87 26.61 -5.90
CA PRO A 148 -6.47 27.86 -5.43
C PRO A 148 -6.66 27.89 -3.92
N THR A 149 -6.61 29.06 -3.28
CA THR A 149 -6.90 29.18 -1.84
C THR A 149 -8.36 28.81 -1.53
N PRO A 150 -8.75 28.55 -0.25
CA PRO A 150 -10.13 28.21 0.10
C PRO A 150 -11.17 29.28 -0.26
N GLU A 151 -10.75 30.54 -0.41
CA GLU A 151 -11.57 31.70 -0.77
C GLU A 151 -11.72 31.86 -2.29
N GLU A 152 -10.82 31.28 -3.08
CA GLU A 152 -10.83 31.31 -4.53
C GLU A 152 -11.76 30.24 -5.13
N ARG A 153 -12.18 30.45 -6.38
CA ARG A 153 -12.98 29.45 -7.11
C ARG A 153 -12.19 28.13 -7.20
N PRO A 154 -12.81 26.98 -6.86
CA PRO A 154 -12.11 25.71 -6.88
C PRO A 154 -11.70 25.30 -8.29
N ARG A 155 -10.57 24.60 -8.38
CA ARG A 155 -10.12 23.97 -9.63
C ARG A 155 -10.88 22.66 -9.83
N ASN A 156 -11.76 22.58 -10.82
CA ASN A 156 -12.53 21.37 -11.11
C ASN A 156 -11.74 20.42 -12.01
N VAL A 157 -11.49 19.19 -11.57
CA VAL A 157 -10.79 18.15 -12.33
C VAL A 157 -11.70 16.93 -12.45
N VAL A 158 -11.76 16.37 -13.66
CA VAL A 158 -12.44 15.10 -13.92
C VAL A 158 -11.43 13.96 -13.82
N PHE A 159 -11.78 12.92 -13.07
CA PHE A 159 -11.04 11.65 -13.05
C PHE A 159 -11.87 10.59 -13.76
N VAL A 160 -11.28 9.96 -14.78
CA VAL A 160 -11.89 8.83 -15.51
C VAL A 160 -11.06 7.58 -15.25
N ASP A 161 -11.67 6.57 -14.64
CA ASP A 161 -11.08 5.25 -14.40
C ASP A 161 -11.73 4.21 -15.30
N MET A 162 -10.96 3.54 -16.15
CA MET A 162 -11.42 2.35 -16.88
C MET A 162 -10.54 1.15 -16.56
N GLY A 163 -11.04 0.32 -15.66
CA GLY A 163 -10.41 -0.93 -15.26
C GLY A 163 -10.73 -2.09 -16.21
N HIS A 164 -10.53 -3.31 -15.72
CA HIS A 164 -10.86 -4.52 -16.47
C HIS A 164 -12.39 -4.75 -16.61
N SER A 165 -13.21 -4.32 -15.64
CA SER A 165 -14.65 -4.64 -15.60
C SER A 165 -15.61 -3.46 -15.59
N SER A 166 -15.14 -2.24 -15.31
CA SER A 166 -16.00 -1.08 -15.04
C SER A 166 -15.35 0.23 -15.47
N PHE A 167 -16.21 1.20 -15.81
CA PHE A 167 -15.86 2.56 -16.19
C PHE A 167 -16.46 3.53 -15.17
N GLN A 168 -15.64 4.37 -14.55
CA GLN A 168 -16.03 5.29 -13.48
C GLN A 168 -15.59 6.71 -13.83
N VAL A 169 -16.42 7.69 -13.49
CA VAL A 169 -16.19 9.12 -13.72
C VAL A 169 -16.48 9.85 -12.42
N SER A 170 -15.53 10.69 -11.98
CA SER A 170 -15.71 11.57 -10.81
C SER A 170 -15.32 12.99 -11.16
N ILE A 171 -16.14 13.97 -10.82
CA ILE A 171 -15.82 15.40 -10.95
C ILE A 171 -15.52 15.93 -9.56
N THR A 172 -14.31 16.46 -9.37
CA THR A 172 -13.79 16.88 -8.06
C THR A 172 -13.34 18.33 -8.09
N ALA A 173 -13.83 19.12 -7.13
CA ALA A 173 -13.37 20.47 -6.85
C ALA A 173 -12.16 20.45 -5.90
N PHE A 174 -11.11 21.19 -6.24
CA PHE A 174 -9.91 21.34 -5.41
C PHE A 174 -9.66 22.78 -4.97
N ASN A 175 -9.35 22.94 -3.69
CA ASN A 175 -8.66 24.09 -3.12
C ASN A 175 -7.41 23.59 -2.36
N LYS A 176 -6.53 24.49 -1.93
CA LYS A 176 -5.31 24.20 -1.18
C LYS A 176 -5.63 23.44 0.10
N GLY A 177 -5.22 22.16 0.17
CA GLY A 177 -5.47 21.28 1.32
C GLY A 177 -6.89 20.71 1.40
N LYS A 178 -7.71 20.79 0.34
CA LYS A 178 -9.09 20.31 0.33
C LYS A 178 -9.50 19.77 -1.03
N LEU A 179 -10.09 18.57 -1.06
CA LEU A 179 -10.87 18.09 -2.20
C LEU A 179 -12.33 17.83 -1.80
N LYS A 180 -13.23 18.09 -2.74
CA LYS A 180 -14.66 17.78 -2.65
C LYS A 180 -15.12 17.13 -3.94
N VAL A 181 -15.52 15.86 -3.87
CA VAL A 181 -16.23 15.21 -4.96
C VAL A 181 -17.58 15.92 -5.13
N LEU A 182 -17.92 16.27 -6.37
CA LEU A 182 -19.17 16.95 -6.73
C LEU A 182 -20.21 15.97 -7.29
N ALA A 183 -19.75 15.05 -8.14
CA ALA A 183 -20.59 14.04 -8.76
C ALA A 183 -19.77 12.80 -9.14
N THR A 184 -20.44 11.65 -9.16
CA THR A 184 -19.92 10.39 -9.68
C THR A 184 -20.94 9.74 -10.62
N ALA A 185 -20.46 9.17 -11.71
CA ALA A 185 -21.25 8.32 -12.61
C ALA A 185 -20.38 7.16 -13.13
N PHE A 186 -21.03 6.08 -13.56
CA PHE A 186 -20.33 4.84 -13.89
C PHE A 186 -21.11 3.99 -14.89
N ASP A 187 -20.39 3.13 -15.61
CA ASP A 187 -20.94 1.95 -16.28
C ASP A 187 -20.30 0.70 -15.63
N LEU A 188 -21.17 -0.10 -15.02
CA LEU A 188 -20.85 -1.29 -14.22
C LEU A 188 -20.32 -2.45 -15.08
N TYR A 189 -20.59 -2.43 -16.38
CA TYR A 189 -20.44 -3.54 -17.31
C TYR A 189 -19.64 -3.14 -18.55
N LEU A 190 -18.77 -2.14 -18.42
CA LEU A 190 -17.91 -1.59 -19.46
C LEU A 190 -16.48 -1.48 -18.94
N GLY A 191 -15.60 -2.36 -19.38
CA GLY A 191 -14.18 -2.35 -19.04
C GLY A 191 -13.35 -3.13 -20.05
N GLY A 192 -12.06 -3.27 -19.79
CA GLY A 192 -11.13 -3.99 -20.67
C GLY A 192 -11.57 -5.39 -21.09
N ARG A 193 -12.36 -6.10 -20.26
CA ARG A 193 -12.92 -7.43 -20.55
C ARG A 193 -13.87 -7.46 -21.74
N ASN A 194 -14.70 -6.44 -21.92
CA ASN A 194 -15.67 -6.42 -23.04
C ASN A 194 -14.94 -6.46 -24.39
N PHE A 195 -13.79 -5.80 -24.47
CA PHE A 195 -12.90 -5.81 -25.62
C PHE A 195 -12.13 -7.14 -25.77
N ASP A 196 -11.79 -7.80 -24.66
CA ASP A 196 -11.21 -9.16 -24.68
C ASP A 196 -12.23 -10.19 -25.20
N GLU A 197 -13.47 -10.11 -24.73
CA GLU A 197 -14.57 -10.99 -25.15
C GLU A 197 -14.88 -10.82 -26.64
N ALA A 198 -14.96 -9.57 -27.15
CA ALA A 198 -15.17 -9.31 -28.57
C ALA A 198 -14.10 -9.95 -29.48
N LEU A 199 -12.83 -9.93 -29.04
CA LEU A 199 -11.74 -10.62 -29.74
C LEU A 199 -11.88 -12.15 -29.66
N VAL A 200 -12.21 -12.69 -28.48
CA VAL A 200 -12.43 -14.13 -28.29
C VAL A 200 -13.61 -14.63 -29.13
N ASP A 201 -14.71 -13.89 -29.17
CA ASP A 201 -15.89 -14.20 -29.97
C ASP A 201 -15.55 -14.26 -31.46
N TYR A 202 -14.82 -13.26 -31.96
CA TYR A 202 -14.31 -13.21 -33.34
C TYR A 202 -13.45 -14.44 -33.67
N PHE A 203 -12.40 -14.70 -32.88
CA PHE A 203 -11.49 -15.83 -33.16
C PHE A 203 -12.16 -17.19 -32.94
N CYS A 204 -13.15 -17.32 -32.04
CA CYS A 204 -13.94 -18.54 -31.91
C CYS A 204 -14.69 -18.88 -33.21
N GLU A 205 -15.36 -17.90 -33.83
CA GLU A 205 -16.06 -18.15 -35.11
C GLU A 205 -15.07 -18.29 -36.28
N GLU A 206 -13.96 -17.54 -36.32
CA GLU A 206 -12.91 -17.75 -37.34
C GLU A 206 -12.36 -19.18 -37.25
N PHE A 207 -12.00 -19.67 -36.07
CA PHE A 207 -11.38 -20.99 -35.90
C PHE A 207 -12.36 -22.14 -36.14
N LYS A 208 -13.64 -21.92 -35.87
CA LYS A 208 -14.72 -22.84 -36.23
C LYS A 208 -14.91 -22.96 -37.74
N ILE A 209 -14.72 -21.89 -38.51
CA ILE A 209 -14.79 -21.92 -39.98
C ILE A 209 -13.48 -22.49 -40.58
N LYS A 210 -12.34 -21.94 -40.16
CA LYS A 210 -11.00 -22.17 -40.74
C LYS A 210 -10.36 -23.49 -40.32
N TYR A 211 -10.48 -23.84 -39.05
CA TYR A 211 -9.86 -25.03 -38.44
C TYR A 211 -10.88 -26.09 -38.00
N LYS A 212 -12.19 -25.82 -38.11
CA LYS A 212 -13.28 -26.69 -37.63
C LYS A 212 -13.21 -26.95 -36.12
N LEU A 213 -12.68 -26.00 -35.36
CA LEU A 213 -12.50 -26.08 -33.91
C LEU A 213 -13.59 -25.32 -33.15
N ASN A 214 -14.42 -26.02 -32.38
CA ASN A 214 -15.36 -25.41 -31.44
C ASN A 214 -14.64 -25.08 -30.12
N VAL A 215 -14.00 -23.91 -30.06
CA VAL A 215 -13.17 -23.51 -28.90
C VAL A 215 -13.95 -23.48 -27.58
N ARG A 216 -15.23 -23.04 -27.62
CA ARG A 216 -16.07 -22.92 -26.42
C ARG A 216 -16.37 -24.26 -25.72
N ASP A 217 -16.27 -25.38 -26.44
CA ASP A 217 -16.49 -26.72 -25.88
C ASP A 217 -15.29 -27.18 -25.00
N ASN A 218 -14.14 -26.50 -25.11
CA ASN A 218 -12.92 -26.81 -24.37
C ASN A 218 -12.47 -25.63 -23.48
N PRO A 219 -12.77 -25.64 -22.17
CA PRO A 219 -12.41 -24.57 -21.25
C PRO A 219 -10.92 -24.22 -21.21
N ARG A 220 -10.01 -25.18 -21.46
CA ARG A 220 -8.56 -24.92 -21.50
C ARG A 220 -8.15 -24.16 -22.76
N ALA A 221 -8.72 -24.52 -23.92
CA ALA A 221 -8.49 -23.80 -25.17
C ALA A 221 -9.08 -22.38 -25.09
N LEU A 222 -10.28 -22.23 -24.55
CA LEU A 222 -10.92 -20.93 -24.34
C LEU A 222 -10.09 -20.02 -23.41
N LEU A 223 -9.59 -20.53 -22.28
CA LEU A 223 -8.72 -19.77 -21.38
C LEU A 223 -7.38 -19.37 -22.03
N ARG A 224 -6.77 -20.23 -22.86
CA ARG A 224 -5.60 -19.86 -23.67
C ARG A 224 -5.92 -18.72 -24.64
N LEU A 225 -7.06 -18.81 -25.34
CA LEU A 225 -7.48 -17.77 -26.28
C LEU A 225 -7.73 -16.42 -25.59
N HIS A 226 -8.38 -16.40 -24.42
CA HIS A 226 -8.52 -15.18 -23.62
C HIS A 226 -7.16 -14.53 -23.29
N GLN A 227 -6.13 -15.32 -22.92
CA GLN A 227 -4.80 -14.79 -22.61
C GLN A 227 -4.12 -14.15 -23.83
N GLU A 228 -4.24 -14.77 -25.02
CA GLU A 228 -3.67 -14.21 -26.25
C GLU A 228 -4.47 -13.00 -26.77
N CYS A 229 -5.80 -13.00 -26.66
CA CYS A 229 -6.63 -11.84 -26.96
C CYS A 229 -6.29 -10.64 -26.06
N GLU A 230 -6.06 -10.86 -24.77
CA GLU A 230 -5.67 -9.79 -23.83
C GLU A 230 -4.30 -9.19 -24.19
N LYS A 231 -3.33 -10.03 -24.57
CA LYS A 231 -2.02 -9.58 -25.09
C LYS A 231 -2.19 -8.79 -26.39
N LEU A 232 -2.96 -9.31 -27.33
CA LEU A 232 -3.21 -8.69 -28.64
C LEU A 232 -3.85 -7.30 -28.48
N LYS A 233 -4.86 -7.15 -27.61
CA LYS A 233 -5.47 -5.86 -27.25
C LYS A 233 -4.45 -4.84 -26.74
N LYS A 234 -3.51 -5.27 -25.87
CA LYS A 234 -2.45 -4.39 -25.35
C LYS A 234 -1.47 -4.00 -26.45
N LEU A 235 -1.06 -4.93 -27.31
CA LEU A 235 -0.20 -4.66 -28.46
C LEU A 235 -0.86 -3.69 -29.45
N MET A 236 -2.16 -3.85 -29.73
CA MET A 236 -2.96 -2.92 -30.55
C MET A 236 -3.11 -1.53 -29.93
N SER A 237 -2.98 -1.39 -28.61
CA SER A 237 -3.00 -0.06 -27.96
C SER A 237 -1.73 0.74 -28.28
N ALA A 238 -0.61 0.08 -28.58
CA ALA A 238 0.63 0.71 -29.02
C ALA A 238 0.72 0.78 -30.56
N ASN A 239 0.51 -0.33 -31.25
CA ASN A 239 0.69 -0.46 -32.71
C ASN A 239 -0.65 -0.47 -33.45
N SER A 240 -0.74 0.16 -34.62
CA SER A 240 -1.95 0.22 -35.44
C SER A 240 -1.98 -0.79 -36.60
N SER A 241 -0.82 -1.35 -36.96
CA SER A 241 -0.64 -2.35 -38.03
C SER A 241 -1.30 -3.69 -37.71
N ASP A 242 -1.34 -4.58 -38.70
CA ASP A 242 -1.67 -5.99 -38.46
C ASP A 242 -0.67 -6.61 -37.47
N LEU A 243 -1.21 -7.28 -36.46
CA LEU A 243 -0.49 -8.02 -35.42
C LEU A 243 -0.90 -9.50 -35.48
N PRO A 244 0.04 -10.44 -35.39
CA PRO A 244 -0.27 -11.87 -35.42
C PRO A 244 -0.88 -12.35 -34.09
N LEU A 245 -1.77 -13.33 -34.19
CA LEU A 245 -2.18 -14.20 -33.10
C LEU A 245 -1.86 -15.63 -33.52
N ASN A 246 -0.86 -16.23 -32.87
CA ASN A 246 -0.40 -17.59 -33.14
C ASN A 246 -0.46 -18.38 -31.83
N ILE A 247 -1.09 -19.56 -31.84
CA ILE A 247 -1.18 -20.44 -30.67
C ILE A 247 -0.86 -21.87 -31.09
N GLU A 248 0.25 -22.38 -30.58
CA GLU A 248 0.71 -23.75 -30.81
C GLU A 248 -0.07 -24.76 -29.97
N CYS A 249 -0.29 -25.97 -30.52
CA CYS A 249 -1.02 -27.08 -29.91
C CYS A 249 -2.30 -26.62 -29.18
N PHE A 250 -3.09 -25.79 -29.87
CA PHE A 250 -4.17 -25.02 -29.27
C PHE A 250 -5.32 -25.90 -28.80
N MET A 251 -5.80 -26.77 -29.69
CA MET A 251 -6.82 -27.78 -29.45
C MET A 251 -6.66 -28.93 -30.45
N ASN A 252 -6.78 -30.18 -29.99
CA ASN A 252 -6.62 -31.39 -30.82
C ASN A 252 -5.29 -31.45 -31.58
N ASP A 253 -4.22 -30.95 -30.97
CA ASP A 253 -2.87 -30.82 -31.53
C ASP A 253 -2.79 -30.02 -32.84
N ILE A 254 -3.78 -29.14 -33.09
CA ILE A 254 -3.79 -28.18 -34.20
C ILE A 254 -3.25 -26.83 -33.73
N ASP A 255 -2.31 -26.28 -34.50
CA ASP A 255 -1.83 -24.91 -34.38
C ASP A 255 -2.79 -23.93 -35.07
N VAL A 256 -3.10 -22.80 -34.42
CA VAL A 256 -3.93 -21.75 -35.00
C VAL A 256 -3.12 -20.48 -35.23
N SER A 257 -3.33 -19.84 -36.39
CA SER A 257 -2.67 -18.59 -36.77
C SER A 257 -3.68 -17.65 -37.43
N SER A 258 -3.74 -16.41 -36.96
CA SER A 258 -4.56 -15.34 -37.51
C SER A 258 -3.89 -13.97 -37.28
N ARG A 259 -4.58 -12.88 -37.64
CA ARG A 259 -4.12 -11.50 -37.50
C ARG A 259 -5.26 -10.57 -37.10
N MET A 260 -4.92 -9.45 -36.46
CA MET A 260 -5.84 -8.36 -36.15
C MET A 260 -5.11 -7.03 -36.24
N ASN A 261 -5.79 -5.98 -36.69
CA ASN A 261 -5.31 -4.59 -36.61
C ASN A 261 -6.26 -3.73 -35.77
N ARG A 262 -5.77 -2.56 -35.35
CA ARG A 262 -6.52 -1.64 -34.49
C ARG A 262 -7.85 -1.19 -35.11
N GLY A 263 -7.87 -0.89 -36.41
CA GLY A 263 -9.06 -0.37 -37.08
C GLY A 263 -10.23 -1.35 -37.03
N HIS A 264 -9.99 -2.61 -37.40
CA HIS A 264 -11.02 -3.65 -37.34
C HIS A 264 -11.44 -3.97 -35.90
N PHE A 265 -10.49 -4.00 -34.96
CA PHE A 265 -10.78 -4.17 -33.53
C PHE A 265 -11.69 -3.05 -32.96
N GLU A 266 -11.42 -1.79 -33.30
CA GLU A 266 -12.22 -0.64 -32.87
C GLU A 266 -13.62 -0.64 -33.50
N GLU A 267 -13.74 -1.08 -34.77
CA GLU A 267 -15.02 -1.30 -35.46
C GLU A 267 -15.87 -2.38 -34.76
N MET A 268 -15.30 -3.57 -34.49
CA MET A 268 -15.98 -4.64 -33.74
C MET A 268 -16.44 -4.18 -32.34
N CYS A 269 -15.68 -3.28 -31.71
CA CYS A 269 -15.96 -2.77 -30.38
C CYS A 269 -16.82 -1.50 -30.35
N ALA A 270 -17.36 -1.03 -31.48
CA ALA A 270 -18.10 0.23 -31.60
C ALA A 270 -19.24 0.37 -30.56
N GLN A 271 -19.99 -0.71 -30.31
CA GLN A 271 -21.05 -0.76 -29.29
C GLN A 271 -20.57 -0.45 -27.87
N TYR A 272 -19.33 -0.82 -27.52
CA TYR A 272 -18.73 -0.51 -26.22
C TYR A 272 -18.16 0.91 -26.19
N LEU A 273 -17.59 1.37 -27.30
CA LEU A 273 -17.09 2.74 -27.45
C LEU A 273 -18.22 3.80 -27.34
N MET A 274 -19.43 3.49 -27.81
CA MET A 274 -20.60 4.38 -27.65
C MET A 274 -21.06 4.54 -26.20
N ARG A 275 -20.87 3.54 -25.34
CA ARG A 275 -21.31 3.58 -23.93
C ARG A 275 -20.45 4.50 -23.06
N VAL A 276 -19.24 4.84 -23.50
CA VAL A 276 -18.29 5.73 -22.80
C VAL A 276 -18.90 7.12 -22.52
N GLU A 277 -19.69 7.66 -23.45
CA GLU A 277 -20.19 9.04 -23.34
C GLU A 277 -21.29 9.19 -22.27
N MET A 278 -22.04 8.13 -21.95
CA MET A 278 -23.19 8.20 -21.04
C MET A 278 -22.78 8.55 -19.60
N PRO A 279 -21.78 7.89 -18.96
CA PRO A 279 -21.30 8.29 -17.65
C PRO A 279 -20.62 9.67 -17.65
N LEU A 280 -19.92 10.05 -18.73
CA LEU A 280 -19.29 11.39 -18.85
C LEU A 280 -20.37 12.49 -18.81
N LYS A 281 -21.42 12.34 -19.59
CA LYS A 281 -22.59 13.24 -19.61
C LYS A 281 -23.28 13.29 -18.26
N SER A 282 -23.58 12.13 -17.68
CA SER A 282 -24.29 12.03 -16.41
C SER A 282 -23.51 12.67 -15.26
N ALA A 283 -22.18 12.49 -15.19
CA ALA A 283 -21.35 13.13 -14.18
C ALA A 283 -21.34 14.67 -14.32
N LEU A 284 -21.25 15.18 -15.55
CA LEU A 284 -21.25 16.62 -15.83
C LEU A 284 -22.58 17.27 -15.44
N GLU A 285 -23.70 16.69 -15.88
CA GLU A 285 -25.06 17.15 -15.52
C GLU A 285 -25.29 17.15 -14.01
N GLN A 286 -24.90 16.07 -13.31
CA GLN A 286 -25.01 15.97 -11.86
C GLN A 286 -24.13 16.99 -11.11
N SER A 287 -22.95 17.33 -11.64
CA SER A 287 -22.05 18.33 -11.04
C SER A 287 -22.54 19.77 -11.17
N LYS A 288 -23.50 20.03 -12.08
CA LYS A 288 -24.01 21.36 -12.45
C LYS A 288 -22.93 22.31 -13.02
N LEU A 289 -21.87 21.74 -13.59
CA LEU A 289 -20.81 22.48 -14.28
C LEU A 289 -20.98 22.40 -15.80
N SER A 290 -20.44 23.40 -16.50
CA SER A 290 -20.25 23.35 -17.95
C SER A 290 -18.93 22.65 -18.31
N ARG A 291 -18.70 22.40 -19.60
CA ARG A 291 -17.40 21.88 -20.08
C ARG A 291 -16.27 22.88 -19.87
N ASP A 292 -16.56 24.18 -19.92
CA ASP A 292 -15.57 25.24 -19.79
C ASP A 292 -15.07 25.40 -18.35
N ASP A 293 -15.91 25.08 -17.35
CA ASP A 293 -15.57 25.06 -15.92
C ASP A 293 -14.58 23.94 -15.54
N ILE A 294 -14.32 22.98 -16.44
CA ILE A 294 -13.37 21.89 -16.22
C ILE A 294 -11.94 22.34 -16.52
N TYR A 295 -11.06 22.25 -15.52
CA TYR A 295 -9.65 22.59 -15.66
C TYR A 295 -8.87 21.50 -16.41
N ALA A 296 -9.03 20.23 -16.02
CA ALA A 296 -8.32 19.10 -16.59
C ALA A 296 -9.14 17.80 -16.50
N VAL A 297 -8.78 16.82 -17.35
CA VAL A 297 -9.35 15.47 -17.37
C VAL A 297 -8.21 14.47 -17.20
N GLU A 298 -8.04 13.91 -16.01
CA GLU A 298 -7.03 12.90 -15.70
C GLU A 298 -7.59 11.50 -15.94
N ILE A 299 -6.86 10.65 -16.67
CA ILE A 299 -7.25 9.27 -16.94
C ILE A 299 -6.40 8.24 -16.17
N VAL A 300 -7.05 7.20 -15.64
CA VAL A 300 -6.42 6.08 -14.93
C VAL A 300 -7.10 4.75 -15.29
N GLY A 301 -6.54 3.63 -14.85
CA GLY A 301 -7.04 2.29 -15.18
C GLY A 301 -6.58 1.81 -16.55
N GLY A 302 -6.15 0.55 -16.61
CA GLY A 302 -5.40 0.03 -17.76
C GLY A 302 -6.13 0.01 -19.11
N ALA A 303 -7.47 0.05 -19.14
CA ALA A 303 -8.23 0.08 -20.39
C ALA A 303 -8.36 1.48 -21.02
N THR A 304 -8.10 2.56 -20.26
CA THR A 304 -7.97 3.92 -20.83
C THR A 304 -6.76 4.07 -21.77
N ARG A 305 -5.88 3.07 -21.85
CA ARG A 305 -4.77 3.02 -22.80
C ARG A 305 -5.22 2.84 -24.25
N ILE A 306 -6.43 2.32 -24.49
CA ILE A 306 -7.01 2.13 -25.84
C ILE A 306 -7.21 3.51 -26.51
N PRO A 307 -6.64 3.76 -27.72
CA PRO A 307 -6.72 5.07 -28.38
C PRO A 307 -8.15 5.60 -28.59
N ALA A 308 -9.09 4.79 -29.08
CA ALA A 308 -10.48 5.22 -29.25
C ALA A 308 -11.17 5.67 -27.94
N ILE A 309 -10.80 5.10 -26.78
CA ILE A 309 -11.32 5.55 -25.47
C ILE A 309 -10.81 6.95 -25.15
N LYS A 310 -9.51 7.20 -25.36
CA LYS A 310 -8.88 8.52 -25.16
C LYS A 310 -9.52 9.58 -26.04
N GLU A 311 -9.73 9.27 -27.32
CA GLU A 311 -10.36 10.17 -28.28
C GLU A 311 -11.81 10.52 -27.87
N ARG A 312 -12.62 9.52 -27.50
CA ARG A 312 -14.00 9.74 -27.01
C ARG A 312 -14.04 10.67 -25.80
N ILE A 313 -13.16 10.46 -24.82
CA ILE A 313 -13.09 11.30 -23.61
C ILE A 313 -12.66 12.74 -23.96
N ALA A 314 -11.59 12.90 -24.74
CA ALA A 314 -11.08 14.22 -25.15
C ALA A 314 -12.12 15.00 -25.97
N LYS A 315 -12.77 14.33 -26.93
CA LYS A 315 -13.84 14.88 -27.77
C LYS A 315 -15.08 15.28 -26.95
N PHE A 316 -15.44 14.52 -25.92
CA PHE A 316 -16.56 14.86 -25.06
C PHE A 316 -16.31 16.14 -24.25
N PHE A 317 -15.12 16.30 -23.64
CA PHE A 317 -14.80 17.50 -22.86
C PHE A 317 -14.26 18.67 -23.68
N CYS A 318 -13.98 18.47 -24.97
CA CYS A 318 -13.31 19.44 -25.85
C CYS A 318 -11.95 19.88 -25.29
N LYS A 319 -11.23 18.99 -24.60
CA LYS A 319 -9.97 19.25 -23.89
C LYS A 319 -9.04 18.05 -24.01
N ASP A 320 -7.73 18.31 -24.01
CA ASP A 320 -6.72 17.25 -23.97
C ASP A 320 -6.78 16.48 -22.66
N ILE A 321 -6.59 15.16 -22.76
CA ILE A 321 -6.48 14.27 -21.60
C ILE A 321 -5.11 14.42 -20.93
N SER A 322 -5.13 14.44 -19.61
CA SER A 322 -3.93 14.46 -18.77
C SER A 322 -3.63 13.05 -18.25
N THR A 323 -2.33 12.76 -18.12
CA THR A 323 -1.79 11.53 -17.55
C THR A 323 -0.71 11.87 -16.53
N THR A 324 -0.96 12.83 -15.64
CA THR A 324 0.03 13.24 -14.63
C THR A 324 0.17 12.23 -13.49
N LEU A 325 -0.77 11.29 -13.43
CA LEU A 325 -0.79 10.15 -12.51
C LEU A 325 -0.34 8.86 -13.22
N ASN A 326 0.30 7.95 -12.47
CA ASN A 326 0.50 6.58 -12.94
C ASN A 326 -0.85 5.85 -12.96
N ALA A 327 -1.36 5.53 -14.15
CA ALA A 327 -2.68 4.94 -14.36
C ALA A 327 -2.94 3.61 -13.64
N ASP A 328 -1.89 2.85 -13.29
CA ASP A 328 -2.01 1.58 -12.57
C ASP A 328 -1.83 1.75 -11.05
N GLU A 329 -0.90 2.62 -10.63
CA GLU A 329 -0.53 2.76 -9.21
C GLU A 329 -1.33 3.84 -8.44
N ALA A 330 -2.00 4.77 -9.13
CA ALA A 330 -2.59 5.96 -8.51
C ALA A 330 -3.59 5.67 -7.38
N VAL A 331 -4.44 4.65 -7.54
CA VAL A 331 -5.42 4.27 -6.52
C VAL A 331 -4.73 3.75 -5.26
N ALA A 332 -3.79 2.81 -5.38
CA ALA A 332 -3.06 2.25 -4.23
C ALA A 332 -2.26 3.33 -3.49
N ARG A 333 -1.59 4.22 -4.22
CA ARG A 333 -0.86 5.36 -3.63
C ARG A 333 -1.81 6.33 -2.93
N GLY A 334 -2.98 6.59 -3.49
CA GLY A 334 -4.08 7.33 -2.84
C GLY A 334 -4.55 6.68 -1.54
N CYS A 335 -4.78 5.36 -1.54
CA CYS A 335 -5.12 4.63 -0.33
C CYS A 335 -4.01 4.73 0.74
N ALA A 336 -2.73 4.67 0.35
CA ALA A 336 -1.61 4.74 1.28
C ALA A 336 -1.45 6.15 1.89
N LEU A 337 -1.66 7.20 1.09
CA LEU A 337 -1.79 8.58 1.58
C LEU A 337 -2.92 8.70 2.61
N GLN A 338 -4.08 8.14 2.32
CA GLN A 338 -5.23 8.19 3.22
C GLN A 338 -4.96 7.47 4.55
N CYS A 339 -4.32 6.30 4.52
CA CYS A 339 -3.94 5.58 5.73
C CYS A 339 -2.86 6.34 6.53
N ALA A 340 -1.94 7.03 5.86
CA ALA A 340 -0.93 7.88 6.51
C ALA A 340 -1.54 9.13 7.16
N ILE A 341 -2.53 9.78 6.53
CA ILE A 341 -3.28 10.91 7.11
C ILE A 341 -4.06 10.47 8.38
N LEU A 342 -4.57 9.23 8.41
CA LEU A 342 -5.32 8.70 9.55
C LEU A 342 -4.44 8.13 10.68
N SER A 343 -3.13 7.97 10.45
CA SER A 343 -2.25 7.32 11.42
C SER A 343 -1.49 8.33 12.27
N PRO A 344 -1.55 8.24 13.62
CA PRO A 344 -0.80 9.14 14.49
C PRO A 344 0.72 8.98 14.37
N ALA A 345 1.20 7.90 13.73
CA ALA A 345 2.62 7.64 13.52
C ALA A 345 3.25 8.48 12.39
N PHE A 346 2.45 9.11 11.52
CA PHE A 346 2.93 9.84 10.36
C PHE A 346 2.48 11.30 10.39
N LYS A 347 3.43 12.24 10.24
CA LYS A 347 3.11 13.66 10.04
C LYS A 347 2.93 13.93 8.54
N VAL A 348 1.71 13.80 8.05
CA VAL A 348 1.33 14.12 6.66
C VAL A 348 0.78 15.54 6.60
N ARG A 349 0.91 16.20 5.44
CA ARG A 349 0.24 17.47 5.15
C ARG A 349 -1.27 17.30 5.34
N GLU A 350 -1.88 18.18 6.13
CA GLU A 350 -3.34 18.19 6.31
C GLU A 350 -4.04 18.33 4.95
N PHE A 351 -4.95 17.39 4.68
CA PHE A 351 -5.71 17.36 3.44
C PHE A 351 -7.13 16.85 3.70
N SER A 352 -8.11 17.75 3.60
CA SER A 352 -9.52 17.45 3.84
C SER A 352 -10.16 16.79 2.62
N ILE A 353 -10.97 15.75 2.86
CA ILE A 353 -11.63 14.96 1.81
C ILE A 353 -13.12 14.90 2.12
N THR A 354 -13.91 15.51 1.24
CA THR A 354 -15.36 15.31 1.18
C THR A 354 -15.66 14.38 0.00
N ASP A 355 -16.16 13.19 0.29
CA ASP A 355 -16.66 12.24 -0.72
C ASP A 355 -18.20 12.38 -0.84
N VAL A 356 -18.86 11.56 -1.66
CA VAL A 356 -20.31 11.61 -1.84
C VAL A 356 -20.99 10.24 -1.75
N VAL A 357 -22.28 10.24 -1.39
CA VAL A 357 -23.13 9.04 -1.41
C VAL A 357 -23.70 8.86 -2.83
N PRO A 358 -23.40 7.76 -3.54
CA PRO A 358 -23.77 7.56 -4.95
C PRO A 358 -25.28 7.32 -5.17
N PHE A 359 -25.99 6.85 -4.14
CA PHE A 359 -27.41 6.48 -4.20
C PHE A 359 -28.19 7.15 -3.07
N PRO A 360 -29.41 7.67 -3.32
CA PRO A 360 -30.21 8.28 -2.28
C PRO A 360 -30.71 7.24 -1.26
N ILE A 361 -30.65 7.57 0.02
CA ILE A 361 -31.03 6.73 1.16
C ILE A 361 -32.25 7.35 1.85
N THR A 362 -33.29 6.53 2.04
CA THR A 362 -34.54 6.88 2.71
C THR A 362 -34.75 5.99 3.93
N LEU A 363 -35.36 6.56 4.97
CA LEU A 363 -35.89 5.82 6.11
C LEU A 363 -37.40 5.66 5.98
N ARG A 364 -37.90 4.48 6.35
CA ARG A 364 -39.33 4.16 6.51
C ARG A 364 -39.60 3.70 7.93
N TRP A 365 -40.76 4.08 8.48
CA TRP A 365 -41.27 3.63 9.78
C TRP A 365 -42.78 3.56 9.77
N LYS A 366 -43.37 2.84 10.73
CA LYS A 366 -44.83 2.82 10.94
C LYS A 366 -45.31 4.16 11.51
N SER A 367 -46.28 4.79 10.87
CA SER A 367 -46.89 6.06 11.26
C SER A 367 -48.32 5.86 11.75
N PRO A 368 -48.82 6.61 12.75
CA PRO A 368 -50.21 6.55 13.20
C PRO A 368 -51.20 7.33 12.30
N THR A 369 -50.77 7.82 11.14
CA THR A 369 -51.59 8.50 10.13
C THR A 369 -52.29 7.49 9.20
N GLU A 370 -53.33 7.91 8.47
CA GLU A 370 -54.20 7.00 7.67
C GLU A 370 -53.46 6.09 6.68
N ASP A 371 -52.35 6.55 6.08
CA ASP A 371 -51.50 5.75 5.17
C ASP A 371 -50.59 4.72 5.87
N GLY A 372 -50.56 4.68 7.21
CA GLY A 372 -49.83 3.69 8.03
C GLY A 372 -48.29 3.76 8.01
N LEU A 373 -47.68 4.47 7.06
CA LEU A 373 -46.24 4.57 6.86
C LEU A 373 -45.78 6.04 6.84
N GLY A 374 -44.59 6.29 7.39
CA GLY A 374 -43.87 7.55 7.27
C GLY A 374 -42.52 7.30 6.60
N GLU A 375 -42.14 8.17 5.67
CA GLU A 375 -40.85 8.11 4.96
C GLU A 375 -40.11 9.46 5.02
N CYS A 376 -38.78 9.41 4.97
CA CYS A 376 -37.94 10.60 4.85
C CYS A 376 -36.62 10.28 4.15
N GLU A 377 -36.31 10.99 3.06
CA GLU A 377 -34.99 10.95 2.44
C GLU A 377 -33.96 11.59 3.39
N VAL A 378 -33.00 10.78 3.82
CA VAL A 378 -31.99 11.19 4.79
C VAL A 378 -30.72 11.69 4.11
N PHE A 379 -30.32 11.04 3.02
CA PHE A 379 -29.17 11.41 2.20
C PHE A 379 -29.58 11.34 0.72
N SER A 380 -29.47 12.44 0.00
CA SER A 380 -29.81 12.50 -1.44
C SER A 380 -28.68 11.93 -2.32
N LYS A 381 -28.94 11.78 -3.62
CA LYS A 381 -27.90 11.43 -4.60
C LYS A 381 -26.77 12.47 -4.60
N ASN A 382 -25.53 12.00 -4.58
CA ASN A 382 -24.31 12.79 -4.37
C ASN A 382 -24.27 13.63 -3.07
N HIS A 383 -25.04 13.27 -2.02
CA HIS A 383 -24.93 13.95 -0.74
C HIS A 383 -23.50 13.79 -0.17
N ALA A 384 -22.93 14.86 0.39
CA ALA A 384 -21.60 14.83 0.99
C ALA A 384 -21.48 13.77 2.10
N ALA A 385 -20.35 13.07 2.15
CA ALA A 385 -20.01 12.06 3.14
C ALA A 385 -18.56 12.23 3.65
N PRO A 386 -18.27 11.95 4.94
CA PRO A 386 -19.19 11.50 5.98
C PRO A 386 -20.16 12.61 6.46
N PHE A 387 -21.38 12.25 6.85
CA PHE A 387 -22.36 13.21 7.37
C PHE A 387 -23.30 12.57 8.39
N SER A 388 -23.90 13.36 9.28
CA SER A 388 -24.88 12.90 10.27
C SER A 388 -26.11 13.81 10.28
N LYS A 389 -27.31 13.21 10.25
CA LYS A 389 -28.60 13.90 10.29
C LYS A 389 -29.35 13.45 11.54
N VAL A 390 -29.89 14.40 12.31
CA VAL A 390 -30.72 14.08 13.48
C VAL A 390 -32.19 14.22 13.08
N ILE A 391 -32.96 13.17 13.32
CA ILE A 391 -34.38 13.08 13.02
C ILE A 391 -35.11 12.99 14.36
N THR A 392 -36.23 13.70 14.48
CA THR A 392 -37.04 13.71 15.70
C THR A 392 -38.34 12.97 15.45
N PHE A 393 -38.58 11.94 16.26
CA PHE A 393 -39.82 11.17 16.28
C PHE A 393 -40.59 11.47 17.57
N HIS A 394 -41.90 11.29 17.54
CA HIS A 394 -42.76 11.31 18.72
C HIS A 394 -43.41 9.93 18.83
N LYS A 395 -43.05 9.16 19.85
CA LYS A 395 -43.38 7.73 19.99
C LYS A 395 -43.73 7.39 21.44
N LYS A 396 -44.63 6.43 21.64
CA LYS A 396 -45.07 5.94 22.97
C LYS A 396 -44.43 4.60 23.36
N GLU A 397 -43.88 3.89 22.39
CA GLU A 397 -43.38 2.51 22.49
C GLU A 397 -42.17 2.31 21.55
N PRO A 398 -41.39 1.22 21.70
CA PRO A 398 -40.30 0.87 20.79
C PRO A 398 -40.75 0.81 19.33
N PHE A 399 -39.86 1.17 18.40
CA PHE A 399 -40.21 1.24 16.98
C PHE A 399 -39.04 0.93 16.06
N ASP A 400 -39.37 0.42 14.89
CA ASP A 400 -38.40 0.02 13.86
C ASP A 400 -38.25 1.11 12.79
N LEU A 401 -37.02 1.24 12.30
CA LEU A 401 -36.61 2.07 11.17
C LEU A 401 -36.02 1.17 10.09
N GLU A 402 -36.68 1.07 8.94
CA GLU A 402 -36.12 0.44 7.74
C GLU A 402 -35.31 1.48 6.95
N ALA A 403 -34.06 1.18 6.64
CA ALA A 403 -33.22 1.97 5.72
C ALA A 403 -33.13 1.27 4.37
N PHE A 404 -33.36 2.02 3.29
CA PHE A 404 -33.34 1.50 1.92
C PHE A 404 -32.96 2.61 0.92
N TYR A 405 -32.60 2.21 -0.29
CA TYR A 405 -32.33 3.12 -1.40
C TYR A 405 -33.62 3.48 -2.14
N SER A 406 -33.88 4.78 -2.34
CA SER A 406 -35.13 5.27 -2.95
C SER A 406 -35.16 5.21 -4.49
N SER A 407 -34.04 4.83 -5.13
CA SER A 407 -33.93 4.68 -6.60
C SER A 407 -33.41 3.30 -6.99
N PRO A 408 -34.22 2.23 -6.85
CA PRO A 408 -33.78 0.85 -7.11
C PRO A 408 -33.27 0.60 -8.54
N GLN A 409 -33.80 1.35 -9.53
CA GLN A 409 -33.38 1.28 -10.93
C GLN A 409 -31.95 1.80 -11.18
N ASP A 410 -31.42 2.63 -10.29
CA ASP A 410 -30.04 3.16 -10.37
C ASP A 410 -29.03 2.19 -9.72
N LEU A 411 -29.50 1.19 -8.96
CA LEU A 411 -28.64 0.30 -8.20
C LEU A 411 -27.96 -0.75 -9.08
N PRO A 412 -26.71 -1.13 -8.76
CA PRO A 412 -26.07 -2.29 -9.38
C PRO A 412 -26.66 -3.63 -8.92
N TYR A 413 -27.63 -3.63 -8.01
CA TYR A 413 -28.18 -4.82 -7.35
C TYR A 413 -29.68 -4.62 -7.03
N PRO A 414 -30.59 -5.58 -7.34
CA PRO A 414 -32.03 -5.39 -7.15
C PRO A 414 -32.52 -5.29 -5.69
N ASP A 415 -31.75 -5.74 -4.69
CA ASP A 415 -32.15 -5.51 -3.29
C ASP A 415 -31.76 -4.10 -2.87
N HIS A 416 -32.76 -3.24 -2.75
CA HIS A 416 -32.61 -1.87 -2.31
C HIS A 416 -32.49 -1.69 -0.78
N ARG A 417 -32.63 -2.75 0.03
CA ARG A 417 -32.62 -2.64 1.50
C ARG A 417 -31.20 -2.58 2.06
N ILE A 418 -31.01 -1.76 3.09
CA ILE A 418 -29.74 -1.56 3.79
C ILE A 418 -29.77 -2.28 5.15
N GLY A 419 -30.84 -2.09 5.92
CA GLY A 419 -30.99 -2.70 7.24
C GLY A 419 -32.24 -2.22 7.98
N CYS A 420 -32.60 -2.95 9.03
CA CYS A 420 -33.66 -2.58 9.96
C CYS A 420 -33.07 -2.26 11.33
N PHE A 421 -33.50 -1.17 11.95
CA PHE A 421 -32.96 -0.67 13.21
C PHE A 421 -34.09 -0.49 14.23
N SER A 422 -34.12 -1.32 15.27
CA SER A 422 -35.14 -1.27 16.31
C SER A 422 -34.64 -0.40 17.47
N VAL A 423 -35.36 0.70 17.76
CA VAL A 423 -35.08 1.60 18.88
C VAL A 423 -35.84 1.12 20.11
N GLN A 424 -35.11 0.60 21.09
CA GLN A 424 -35.68 -0.04 22.28
C GLN A 424 -35.91 0.96 23.43
N ASN A 425 -36.62 0.50 24.46
CA ASN A 425 -36.85 1.22 25.72
C ASN A 425 -37.48 2.62 25.57
N VAL A 426 -38.17 2.87 24.45
CA VAL A 426 -39.02 4.04 24.28
C VAL A 426 -40.28 3.85 25.12
N VAL A 427 -40.52 4.77 26.05
CA VAL A 427 -41.72 4.81 26.89
C VAL A 427 -42.48 6.12 26.63
N ALA A 428 -43.79 6.13 26.87
CA ALA A 428 -44.59 7.36 26.88
C ALA A 428 -44.13 8.32 28.00
N GLN A 429 -44.46 9.60 27.86
CA GLN A 429 -44.27 10.57 28.95
C GLN A 429 -45.24 10.26 30.11
N PRO A 430 -44.99 10.76 31.34
CA PRO A 430 -45.83 10.49 32.52
C PRO A 430 -47.29 10.96 32.42
N ASP A 431 -47.60 11.83 31.46
CA ASP A 431 -48.94 12.30 31.08
C ASP A 431 -49.66 11.37 30.08
N GLY A 432 -49.00 10.30 29.63
CA GLY A 432 -49.50 9.38 28.61
C GLY A 432 -49.23 9.83 27.17
N ASP A 433 -48.60 10.98 26.95
CA ASP A 433 -48.29 11.50 25.61
C ASP A 433 -47.00 10.91 25.02
N SER A 434 -46.83 11.12 23.71
CA SER A 434 -45.67 10.64 22.97
C SER A 434 -44.38 11.28 23.47
N SER A 435 -43.38 10.45 23.78
CA SER A 435 -42.02 10.90 24.09
C SER A 435 -41.31 11.38 22.84
N LYS A 436 -40.50 12.44 23.00
CA LYS A 436 -39.68 13.00 21.94
C LYS A 436 -38.37 12.22 21.84
N VAL A 437 -38.23 11.43 20.78
CA VAL A 437 -37.03 10.61 20.52
C VAL A 437 -36.20 11.25 19.41
N LYS A 438 -34.94 11.58 19.69
CA LYS A 438 -33.96 12.03 18.69
C LYS A 438 -33.12 10.85 18.24
N VAL A 439 -33.18 10.53 16.95
CA VAL A 439 -32.37 9.49 16.32
C VAL A 439 -31.34 10.14 15.41
N LYS A 440 -30.06 9.84 15.61
CA LYS A 440 -28.95 10.35 14.81
C LYS A 440 -28.51 9.29 13.81
N VAL A 441 -28.87 9.48 12.55
CA VAL A 441 -28.41 8.63 11.43
C VAL A 441 -27.16 9.21 10.78
N ARG A 442 -26.28 8.33 10.28
CA ARG A 442 -24.95 8.70 9.79
C ARG A 442 -24.58 7.86 8.57
N VAL A 443 -23.94 8.50 7.60
CA VAL A 443 -23.01 7.81 6.69
C VAL A 443 -21.59 8.08 7.19
N ASN A 444 -20.86 7.01 7.49
CA ASN A 444 -19.53 7.08 8.10
C ASN A 444 -18.41 7.31 7.06
N VAL A 445 -17.14 7.31 7.50
CA VAL A 445 -15.96 7.57 6.63
C VAL A 445 -15.72 6.49 5.56
N HIS A 446 -16.37 5.32 5.68
CA HIS A 446 -16.32 4.20 4.73
C HIS A 446 -17.46 4.25 3.69
N GLY A 447 -18.41 5.19 3.83
CA GLY A 447 -19.64 5.23 3.05
C GLY A 447 -20.72 4.27 3.55
N ILE A 448 -20.60 3.73 4.77
CA ILE A 448 -21.58 2.80 5.37
C ILE A 448 -22.60 3.58 6.20
N PHE A 449 -23.88 3.24 6.05
CA PHE A 449 -25.00 3.80 6.80
C PHE A 449 -25.14 3.14 8.18
N SER A 450 -25.45 3.95 9.21
CA SER A 450 -25.87 3.44 10.51
C SER A 450 -26.77 4.42 11.27
N VAL A 451 -27.58 3.87 12.17
CA VAL A 451 -28.18 4.63 13.26
C VAL A 451 -27.14 4.70 14.38
N SER A 452 -26.55 5.88 14.59
CA SER A 452 -25.38 6.06 15.47
C SER A 452 -25.72 6.31 16.94
N SER A 453 -26.89 6.86 17.21
CA SER A 453 -27.45 6.99 18.57
C SER A 453 -28.95 7.29 18.50
N ALA A 454 -29.67 6.91 19.56
CA ALA A 454 -31.05 7.30 19.80
C ALA A 454 -31.16 7.80 21.23
N SER A 455 -31.90 8.89 21.46
CA SER A 455 -32.08 9.45 22.81
C SER A 455 -33.51 9.95 23.03
N LEU A 456 -34.08 9.60 24.17
CA LEU A 456 -35.37 10.07 24.65
C LEU A 456 -35.17 11.38 25.43
N ILE A 457 -36.02 12.37 25.14
CA ILE A 457 -35.91 13.72 25.68
C ILE A 457 -37.06 13.97 26.65
N GLU A 458 -36.76 13.89 27.96
CA GLU A 458 -37.69 14.17 29.04
C GLU A 458 -37.66 15.65 29.44
N LYS A 459 -38.83 16.23 29.70
CA LYS A 459 -38.97 17.56 30.31
C LYS A 459 -39.19 17.39 31.82
N GLN A 460 -38.23 17.82 32.65
CA GLN A 460 -38.53 17.96 34.07
C GLN A 460 -39.39 19.21 34.28
N LYS A 461 -40.51 19.06 35.01
CA LYS A 461 -41.12 20.21 35.69
C LYS A 461 -40.15 20.66 36.78
N GLY A 462 -39.73 21.91 36.75
CA GLY A 462 -38.92 22.48 37.82
C GLY A 462 -39.81 22.79 39.01
N GLU A 463 -39.77 21.95 40.03
CA GLU A 463 -40.10 22.37 41.39
C GLU A 463 -38.97 23.31 41.85
N GLY A 464 -39.34 24.46 42.39
CA GLY A 464 -38.40 25.47 42.85
C GLY A 464 -38.18 25.30 44.35
N GLU A 465 -36.96 24.92 44.73
CA GLU A 465 -36.46 25.05 46.10
C GLU A 465 -35.07 25.70 46.09
N ASP A 466 -34.71 26.25 47.25
CA ASP A 466 -33.78 27.36 47.40
C ASP A 466 -32.29 27.05 47.18
N MET A 467 -31.53 28.14 47.05
CA MET A 467 -30.06 28.10 47.06
C MET A 467 -29.53 27.57 48.39
N GLN A 468 -28.77 26.47 48.33
CA GLN A 468 -27.69 26.23 49.28
C GLN A 468 -26.37 26.06 48.53
N ILE A 469 -25.40 26.86 48.96
CA ILE A 469 -23.99 26.74 48.61
C ILE A 469 -23.39 25.80 49.66
N ASP A 470 -22.77 24.69 49.27
CA ASP A 470 -21.42 24.40 49.78
C ASP A 470 -20.62 23.32 49.02
N SER A 471 -19.30 23.52 49.08
CA SER A 471 -18.17 22.57 48.88
C SER A 471 -18.17 21.53 47.74
N GLU A 472 -17.14 21.60 46.89
CA GLU A 472 -16.61 20.45 46.14
C GLU A 472 -16.08 19.35 47.08
N PRO A 473 -16.04 18.10 46.59
CA PRO A 473 -14.74 17.42 46.63
C PRO A 473 -14.32 16.86 45.26
N MET A 474 -13.04 17.00 44.96
CA MET A 474 -12.38 16.33 43.83
C MET A 474 -12.43 14.80 44.00
N VAL A 475 -12.79 14.07 42.95
CA VAL A 475 -12.49 12.63 42.83
C VAL A 475 -11.85 12.37 41.48
N GLN A 476 -10.71 11.69 41.52
CA GLN A 476 -9.88 11.34 40.37
C GLN A 476 -10.59 10.32 39.48
N ASN A 477 -10.37 10.40 38.16
CA ASN A 477 -10.76 9.37 37.20
C ASN A 477 -9.52 8.92 36.42
N GLU A 478 -8.81 7.92 36.95
CA GLU A 478 -7.91 7.09 36.15
C GLU A 478 -8.72 6.06 35.34
N GLY A 479 -8.21 5.63 34.18
CA GLY A 479 -8.78 4.51 33.42
C GLY A 479 -9.79 4.87 32.34
N ARG A 480 -9.33 5.46 31.22
CA ARG A 480 -9.98 5.35 29.91
C ARG A 480 -8.95 5.00 28.84
N SER A 481 -9.27 4.04 27.98
CA SER A 481 -8.38 3.59 26.91
C SER A 481 -8.13 4.67 25.86
N GLU A 482 -6.93 4.65 25.29
CA GLU A 482 -6.43 5.67 24.35
C GLU A 482 -7.33 5.81 23.10
N ASP A 483 -7.92 4.71 22.63
CA ASP A 483 -8.82 4.67 21.46
C ASP A 483 -10.02 5.62 21.58
N GLN A 484 -10.62 5.76 22.78
CA GLN A 484 -11.77 6.64 22.96
C GLN A 484 -11.40 8.12 22.96
N GLN A 485 -10.17 8.46 23.39
CA GLN A 485 -9.69 9.85 23.33
C GLN A 485 -9.42 10.29 21.89
N VAL A 486 -8.87 9.41 21.04
CA VAL A 486 -8.64 9.68 19.61
C VAL A 486 -9.96 9.94 18.87
N ILE A 487 -11.00 9.14 19.11
CA ILE A 487 -12.33 9.33 18.49
C ILE A 487 -12.98 10.67 18.89
N LEU A 488 -12.78 11.10 20.15
CA LEU A 488 -13.31 12.36 20.65
C LEU A 488 -12.52 13.57 20.12
N ALA A 489 -11.20 13.44 19.97
CA ALA A 489 -10.34 14.47 19.36
C ALA A 489 -10.66 14.66 17.88
N LEU A 490 -10.78 13.57 17.10
CA LEU A 490 -11.20 13.60 15.70
C LEU A 490 -12.57 14.29 15.54
N SER A 491 -13.51 14.06 16.46
CA SER A 491 -14.84 14.68 16.40
C SER A 491 -14.83 16.19 16.64
N LYS A 492 -13.78 16.75 17.28
CA LYS A 492 -13.62 18.20 17.50
C LYS A 492 -12.96 18.92 16.31
N LEU A 493 -12.10 18.26 15.53
CA LEU A 493 -11.45 18.89 14.37
C LEU A 493 -12.41 19.23 13.20
N PHE A 494 -13.55 18.55 13.08
CA PHE A 494 -14.44 18.67 11.92
C PHE A 494 -15.65 19.60 12.10
N GLN A 495 -15.68 20.44 13.15
CA GLN A 495 -16.71 21.49 13.29
C GLN A 495 -16.19 22.85 12.83
N ILE A 496 -16.37 23.15 11.54
CA ILE A 496 -16.26 24.50 11.00
C ILE A 496 -17.67 24.95 10.60
N GLN A 497 -18.12 26.07 11.17
CA GLN A 497 -19.34 26.77 10.74
C GLN A 497 -19.00 27.65 9.53
N GLU A 498 -19.77 27.54 8.45
CA GLU A 498 -19.85 28.62 7.47
C GLU A 498 -20.83 29.69 7.99
N GLY A 499 -20.35 30.93 8.08
CA GLY A 499 -21.18 32.10 8.38
C GLY A 499 -21.25 33.01 7.15
N ALA A 500 -22.46 33.36 6.72
CA ALA A 500 -22.69 34.43 5.77
C ALA A 500 -22.92 35.77 6.53
N PRO A 501 -22.54 36.93 5.96
CA PRO A 501 -22.71 38.22 6.63
C PRO A 501 -24.18 38.64 6.63
N GLY A 502 -24.66 39.17 7.75
CA GLY A 502 -26.08 39.49 7.94
C GLY A 502 -26.43 40.96 7.79
N GLU A 503 -27.73 41.22 7.65
CA GLU A 503 -28.34 42.50 8.03
C GLU A 503 -28.88 42.39 9.46
N LYS A 504 -28.60 43.38 10.30
CA LYS A 504 -29.17 43.47 11.65
C LYS A 504 -30.47 44.27 11.59
N GLN A 505 -31.55 43.68 12.09
CA GLN A 505 -32.66 44.42 12.67
C GLN A 505 -32.97 43.82 14.06
N ASP A 506 -32.95 44.67 15.08
CA ASP A 506 -33.36 44.29 16.43
C ASP A 506 -34.88 44.17 16.52
N PRO A 507 -35.40 43.16 17.24
CA PRO A 507 -36.67 43.31 17.94
C PRO A 507 -36.45 43.32 19.46
N ALA A 508 -37.15 44.23 20.13
CA ALA A 508 -37.04 44.48 21.56
C ALA A 508 -37.57 43.34 22.46
N ALA A 509 -37.28 43.47 23.76
CA ALA A 509 -37.54 42.47 24.79
C ALA A 509 -39.03 42.08 24.97
N GLY A 510 -39.27 40.80 25.29
CA GLY A 510 -40.60 40.31 25.66
C GLY A 510 -40.59 38.87 26.22
N GLY A 511 -40.58 38.72 27.54
CA GLY A 511 -40.94 37.48 28.25
C GLY A 511 -39.88 36.37 28.32
N SER A 512 -39.17 36.28 29.44
CA SER A 512 -38.34 35.12 29.77
C SER A 512 -39.21 33.89 30.07
N LYS A 513 -39.42 33.01 29.09
CA LYS A 513 -39.98 31.67 29.36
C LYS A 513 -39.03 30.89 30.29
N PRO A 514 -39.54 30.16 31.29
CA PRO A 514 -38.68 29.39 32.20
C PRO A 514 -37.83 28.38 31.43
N LYS A 515 -36.53 28.31 31.75
CA LYS A 515 -35.61 27.31 31.20
C LYS A 515 -35.95 25.94 31.78
N VAL A 516 -36.84 25.21 31.12
CA VAL A 516 -37.11 23.79 31.39
C VAL A 516 -35.79 23.01 31.36
N LYS A 517 -35.43 22.36 32.48
CA LYS A 517 -34.32 21.41 32.50
C LYS A 517 -34.75 20.17 31.70
N VAL A 518 -33.96 19.82 30.70
CA VAL A 518 -34.24 18.73 29.77
C VAL A 518 -33.23 17.61 30.01
N LYS A 519 -33.73 16.41 30.33
CA LYS A 519 -32.90 15.22 30.52
C LYS A 519 -32.89 14.40 29.22
N SER A 520 -31.72 13.94 28.82
CA SER A 520 -31.54 13.05 27.67
C SER A 520 -31.22 11.65 28.20
N ILE A 521 -31.98 10.65 27.77
CA ILE A 521 -31.76 9.23 28.11
C ILE A 521 -31.37 8.52 26.82
N ASP A 522 -30.19 7.91 26.78
CA ASP A 522 -29.76 7.15 25.62
C ASP A 522 -30.51 5.81 25.54
N LEU A 523 -30.92 5.44 24.33
CA LEU A 523 -31.75 4.27 24.04
C LEU A 523 -30.94 3.19 23.31
N PRO A 524 -31.14 1.89 23.63
CA PRO A 524 -30.50 0.81 22.88
C PRO A 524 -31.03 0.76 21.45
N ILE A 525 -30.16 0.39 20.51
CA ILE A 525 -30.50 0.17 19.10
C ILE A 525 -30.08 -1.25 18.73
N MET A 526 -31.02 -2.08 18.30
CA MET A 526 -30.71 -3.35 17.64
C MET A 526 -30.62 -3.11 16.13
N ALA A 527 -29.47 -3.36 15.53
CA ALA A 527 -29.25 -3.22 14.10
C ALA A 527 -29.23 -4.59 13.41
N ASN A 528 -30.22 -4.85 12.56
CA ASN A 528 -30.25 -5.99 11.65
C ASN A 528 -29.81 -5.53 10.26
N ASN A 529 -28.51 -5.64 9.97
CA ASN A 529 -27.91 -5.15 8.74
C ASN A 529 -27.96 -6.22 7.64
N ILE A 530 -28.33 -5.84 6.41
CA ILE A 530 -28.42 -6.79 5.30
C ILE A 530 -27.00 -7.24 4.87
N ARG A 531 -26.75 -8.56 4.94
CA ARG A 531 -25.52 -9.26 4.47
C ARG A 531 -24.22 -8.89 5.18
N GLN A 532 -24.30 -8.36 6.40
CA GLN A 532 -23.15 -8.32 7.29
C GLN A 532 -22.93 -9.70 7.92
N LEU A 533 -21.69 -10.06 8.21
CA LEU A 533 -21.40 -11.26 9.00
C LEU A 533 -21.74 -11.02 10.48
N ASP A 534 -22.44 -11.97 11.10
CA ASP A 534 -22.53 -12.04 12.56
C ASP A 534 -21.14 -12.33 13.16
N SER A 535 -20.86 -11.74 14.33
CA SER A 535 -19.54 -11.79 14.98
C SER A 535 -19.00 -13.21 15.13
N ASP A 536 -19.83 -14.17 15.50
CA ASP A 536 -19.41 -15.57 15.69
C ASP A 536 -19.01 -16.24 14.38
N VAL A 537 -19.73 -15.94 13.29
CA VAL A 537 -19.44 -16.49 11.96
C VAL A 537 -18.20 -15.81 11.36
N LEU A 538 -18.01 -14.52 11.62
CA LEU A 538 -16.80 -13.78 11.28
C LEU A 538 -15.57 -14.37 11.98
N ASN A 539 -15.65 -14.61 13.29
CA ASN A 539 -14.57 -15.22 14.08
C ASN A 539 -14.20 -16.62 13.56
N ASN A 540 -15.19 -17.45 13.22
CA ASN A 540 -14.94 -18.76 12.61
C ASN A 540 -14.14 -18.64 11.29
N PHE A 541 -14.43 -17.66 10.43
CA PHE A 541 -13.65 -17.44 9.21
C PHE A 541 -12.24 -16.90 9.49
N VAL A 542 -12.05 -16.05 10.51
CA VAL A 542 -10.71 -15.61 10.96
C VAL A 542 -9.86 -16.82 11.36
N ASP A 543 -10.42 -17.79 12.08
CA ASP A 543 -9.69 -18.98 12.52
C ASP A 543 -9.41 -19.97 11.38
N TYR A 544 -10.33 -20.15 10.42
CA TYR A 544 -10.04 -20.90 9.19
C TYR A 544 -8.94 -20.24 8.35
N GLU A 545 -8.93 -18.91 8.24
CA GLU A 545 -7.88 -18.18 7.51
C GLU A 545 -6.51 -18.37 8.19
N ARG A 546 -6.45 -18.27 9.52
CA ARG A 546 -5.23 -18.57 10.30
C ARG A 546 -4.71 -19.99 10.05
N GLN A 547 -5.59 -20.99 10.04
CA GLN A 547 -5.21 -22.38 9.76
C GLN A 547 -4.60 -22.53 8.35
N MET A 548 -5.21 -21.92 7.33
CA MET A 548 -4.67 -21.93 5.97
C MET A 548 -3.31 -21.22 5.87
N ILE A 549 -3.13 -20.05 6.53
CA ILE A 549 -1.84 -19.35 6.57
C ILE A 549 -0.73 -20.22 7.18
N ILE A 550 -1.02 -20.94 8.27
CA ILE A 550 -0.06 -21.85 8.92
C ILE A 550 0.32 -23.00 7.98
N GLN A 551 -0.66 -23.58 7.28
CA GLN A 551 -0.44 -24.67 6.33
C GLN A 551 0.39 -24.20 5.11
N ASP A 552 0.09 -23.03 4.54
CA ASP A 552 0.87 -22.46 3.44
C ASP A 552 2.32 -22.21 3.85
N LYS A 553 2.52 -21.64 5.05
CA LYS A 553 3.84 -21.38 5.61
C LYS A 553 4.64 -22.68 5.77
N LEU A 554 4.06 -23.71 6.37
CA LEU A 554 4.72 -25.01 6.58
C LEU A 554 5.09 -25.70 5.25
N VAL A 555 4.23 -25.61 4.23
CA VAL A 555 4.55 -26.15 2.89
C VAL A 555 5.64 -25.34 2.20
N LYS A 556 5.69 -24.01 2.39
CA LYS A 556 6.78 -23.18 1.89
C LYS A 556 8.11 -23.54 2.58
N GLU A 557 8.15 -23.55 3.91
CA GLU A 557 9.35 -23.90 4.69
C GLU A 557 9.90 -25.28 4.32
N LEU A 558 9.02 -26.27 4.10
CA LEU A 558 9.40 -27.60 3.62
C LEU A 558 10.06 -27.57 2.23
N ASN A 559 9.54 -26.76 1.30
CA ASN A 559 10.11 -26.63 -0.05
C ASN A 559 11.44 -25.85 -0.02
N ASP A 560 11.53 -24.79 0.79
CA ASP A 560 12.75 -24.00 0.94
C ASP A 560 13.88 -24.86 1.56
N ALA A 561 13.57 -25.67 2.59
CA ALA A 561 14.51 -26.63 3.17
C ALA A 561 14.94 -27.73 2.19
N LYS A 562 14.02 -28.24 1.36
CA LYS A 562 14.35 -29.17 0.26
C LYS A 562 15.31 -28.54 -0.74
N ASN A 563 15.02 -27.31 -1.18
CA ASN A 563 15.83 -26.60 -2.16
C ASN A 563 17.24 -26.32 -1.62
N ALA A 564 17.37 -25.94 -0.35
CA ALA A 564 18.67 -25.73 0.32
C ALA A 564 19.51 -27.01 0.40
N VAL A 565 18.88 -28.19 0.58
CA VAL A 565 19.58 -29.49 0.49
C VAL A 565 20.03 -29.77 -0.94
N GLU A 566 19.18 -29.53 -1.94
CA GLU A 566 19.54 -29.74 -3.35
C GLU A 566 20.69 -28.81 -3.78
N GLU A 567 20.62 -27.52 -3.46
CA GLU A 567 21.67 -26.53 -3.71
C GLU A 567 23.00 -26.94 -3.08
N TYR A 568 23.02 -27.27 -1.78
CA TYR A 568 24.24 -27.69 -1.09
C TYR A 568 24.83 -28.98 -1.69
N VAL A 569 23.99 -29.93 -2.13
CA VAL A 569 24.46 -31.16 -2.79
C VAL A 569 25.06 -30.85 -4.17
N TYR A 570 24.47 -29.95 -4.97
CA TYR A 570 25.03 -29.58 -6.27
C TYR A 570 26.33 -28.78 -6.14
N ASP A 571 26.38 -27.78 -5.25
CA ASP A 571 27.57 -26.97 -4.95
C ASP A 571 28.73 -27.84 -4.46
N LEU A 572 28.48 -28.69 -3.46
CA LEU A 572 29.50 -29.60 -2.93
C LEU A 572 29.95 -30.62 -3.99
N ARG A 573 29.02 -31.14 -4.81
CA ARG A 573 29.35 -32.09 -5.89
C ARG A 573 30.25 -31.46 -6.95
N ASP A 574 29.97 -30.24 -7.39
CA ASP A 574 30.80 -29.58 -8.40
C ASP A 574 32.20 -29.27 -7.85
N LYS A 575 32.28 -28.75 -6.62
CA LYS A 575 33.55 -28.52 -5.91
C LYS A 575 34.37 -29.79 -5.69
N LEU A 576 33.73 -30.94 -5.48
CA LEU A 576 34.37 -32.25 -5.28
C LEU A 576 34.73 -32.98 -6.59
N LEU A 577 33.98 -32.80 -7.69
CA LEU A 577 34.20 -33.55 -8.94
C LEU A 577 34.94 -32.76 -10.02
N ASN A 578 34.76 -31.44 -10.07
CA ASN A 578 35.37 -30.55 -11.06
C ASN A 578 36.23 -29.44 -10.42
N GLY A 579 36.11 -29.23 -9.11
CA GLY A 579 36.82 -28.21 -8.34
C GLY A 579 38.06 -28.71 -7.59
N PRO A 580 38.70 -27.82 -6.80
CA PRO A 580 39.97 -28.09 -6.11
C PRO A 580 39.91 -29.11 -4.96
N LEU A 581 38.74 -29.70 -4.67
CA LEU A 581 38.55 -30.69 -3.59
C LEU A 581 38.64 -32.15 -4.06
N LEU A 582 39.02 -32.40 -5.32
CA LEU A 582 39.05 -33.71 -5.99
C LEU A 582 39.75 -34.85 -5.19
N TYR A 583 40.71 -34.51 -4.32
CA TYR A 583 41.49 -35.47 -3.54
C TYR A 583 40.84 -35.88 -2.20
N LEU A 584 39.61 -35.44 -1.93
CA LEU A 584 38.96 -35.52 -0.61
C LEU A 584 37.46 -35.90 -0.68
N LEU A 585 37.13 -37.15 -1.06
CA LEU A 585 36.51 -38.16 -0.17
C LEU A 585 35.75 -39.30 -0.88
N ASN A 586 35.51 -40.35 -0.08
CA ASN A 586 34.68 -41.51 -0.36
C ASN A 586 33.51 -41.52 0.64
N ILE A 587 32.27 -41.19 0.23
CA ILE A 587 31.07 -41.14 1.10
C ILE A 587 29.85 -41.74 0.39
N CYS A 588 29.14 -42.64 1.08
CA CYS A 588 27.87 -43.22 0.64
C CYS A 588 26.66 -42.32 0.91
N PHE A 589 25.67 -42.39 0.03
CA PHE A 589 24.35 -41.79 0.22
C PHE A 589 23.50 -42.62 1.21
N VAL A 590 22.85 -41.94 2.17
CA VAL A 590 21.80 -42.52 3.03
C VAL A 590 20.53 -41.67 2.92
N PHE A 591 19.38 -42.32 2.87
CA PHE A 591 18.07 -41.68 2.80
C PHE A 591 17.63 -41.22 4.21
N CYS A 592 17.24 -39.95 4.35
CA CYS A 592 16.74 -39.37 5.60
C CYS A 592 15.47 -38.54 5.30
N PRO A 593 14.39 -38.66 6.09
CA PRO A 593 13.10 -38.02 5.79
C PRO A 593 13.02 -36.53 6.17
N PHE A 594 13.93 -35.99 6.98
CA PHE A 594 13.95 -34.59 7.39
C PHE A 594 15.06 -33.81 6.65
N TYR A 595 14.68 -32.76 5.91
CA TYR A 595 15.62 -32.00 5.07
C TYR A 595 16.65 -31.21 5.89
N GLU A 596 16.25 -30.60 7.02
CA GLU A 596 17.17 -29.85 7.88
C GLU A 596 18.22 -30.77 8.52
N GLU A 597 17.79 -31.89 9.13
CA GLU A 597 18.71 -32.90 9.70
C GLU A 597 19.67 -33.46 8.64
N LYS A 598 19.17 -33.65 7.40
CA LYS A 598 20.00 -34.07 6.26
C LYS A 598 21.00 -32.99 5.84
N LEU A 599 20.61 -31.72 5.82
CA LEU A 599 21.51 -30.60 5.54
C LEU A 599 22.62 -30.50 6.60
N ASP A 600 22.27 -30.65 7.87
CA ASP A 600 23.23 -30.62 8.97
C ASP A 600 24.18 -31.82 8.95
N ALA A 601 23.68 -33.02 8.66
CA ALA A 601 24.53 -34.20 8.46
C ALA A 601 25.52 -34.02 7.29
N LEU A 602 25.06 -33.44 6.18
CA LEU A 602 25.90 -33.13 5.02
C LEU A 602 26.89 -31.99 5.29
N LYS A 603 26.52 -30.98 6.09
CA LYS A 603 27.41 -29.91 6.55
C LYS A 603 28.49 -30.42 7.50
N ARG A 604 28.17 -31.31 8.45
CA ARG A 604 29.17 -31.94 9.34
C ARG A 604 30.29 -32.66 8.58
N LEU A 605 29.99 -33.18 7.39
CA LEU A 605 30.94 -33.88 6.52
C LEU A 605 31.66 -32.92 5.56
N GLY A 606 30.94 -32.02 4.91
CA GLY A 606 31.49 -31.12 3.88
C GLY A 606 32.15 -29.84 4.41
N GLN A 607 31.62 -29.24 5.48
CA GLN A 607 32.13 -27.97 6.01
C GLN A 607 33.61 -28.05 6.42
N PRO A 608 34.09 -29.09 7.14
CA PRO A 608 35.52 -29.19 7.48
C PRO A 608 36.42 -29.29 6.24
N ILE A 609 35.92 -29.77 5.11
CA ILE A 609 36.67 -29.86 3.84
C ILE A 609 36.75 -28.46 3.20
N GLN A 610 35.62 -27.76 3.12
CA GLN A 610 35.57 -26.39 2.60
C GLN A 610 36.40 -25.42 3.43
N ASP A 611 36.37 -25.57 4.76
CA ASP A 611 37.14 -24.74 5.69
C ASP A 611 38.65 -24.98 5.50
N ARG A 612 39.12 -26.24 5.46
CA ARG A 612 40.53 -26.58 5.18
C ARG A 612 41.02 -26.01 3.85
N HIS A 613 40.19 -26.03 2.80
CA HIS A 613 40.56 -25.47 1.50
C HIS A 613 40.60 -23.93 1.51
N ARG A 614 39.62 -23.25 2.11
CA ARG A 614 39.65 -21.78 2.28
C ARG A 614 40.88 -21.34 3.06
N GLU A 615 41.14 -22.02 4.18
CA GLU A 615 42.32 -21.83 5.02
C GLU A 615 43.62 -22.14 4.25
N HIS A 616 43.63 -23.05 3.27
CA HIS A 616 44.80 -23.28 2.40
C HIS A 616 45.06 -22.11 1.44
N GLU A 617 44.02 -21.56 0.81
CA GLU A 617 44.13 -20.46 -0.16
C GLU A 617 44.45 -19.11 0.49
N ASP A 618 43.84 -18.80 1.63
CA ASP A 618 43.92 -17.47 2.24
C ASP A 618 45.08 -17.31 3.23
N ARG A 619 45.56 -18.40 3.87
CA ARG A 619 46.68 -18.34 4.83
C ARG A 619 48.00 -17.81 4.24
N PRO A 620 48.42 -18.16 3.00
CA PRO A 620 49.60 -17.56 2.38
C PRO A 620 49.49 -16.02 2.27
N ARG A 621 48.30 -15.50 1.94
CA ARG A 621 48.04 -14.05 1.83
C ARG A 621 48.14 -13.36 3.20
N ALA A 622 47.54 -13.96 4.23
CA ALA A 622 47.62 -13.44 5.60
C ALA A 622 49.06 -13.43 6.13
N PHE A 623 49.87 -14.46 5.80
CA PHE A 623 51.30 -14.47 6.12
C PHE A 623 52.10 -13.44 5.33
N GLU A 624 51.77 -13.19 4.06
CA GLU A 624 52.40 -12.13 3.27
C GLU A 624 52.13 -10.74 3.87
N GLU A 625 50.92 -10.50 4.37
CA GLU A 625 50.55 -9.27 5.06
C GLU A 625 51.32 -9.08 6.39
N LEU A 626 51.37 -10.12 7.25
CA LEU A 626 52.20 -10.11 8.45
C LEU A 626 53.67 -9.85 8.11
N GLY A 627 54.19 -10.48 7.05
CA GLY A 627 55.54 -10.26 6.55
C GLY A 627 55.81 -8.82 6.10
N LYS A 628 54.86 -8.17 5.40
CA LYS A 628 54.95 -6.75 5.02
C LYS A 628 54.98 -5.83 6.23
N LYS A 629 54.15 -6.09 7.25
CA LYS A 629 54.13 -5.31 8.50
C LYS A 629 55.42 -5.48 9.31
N LEU A 630 55.92 -6.72 9.42
CA LEU A 630 57.23 -7.00 10.03
C LEU A 630 58.38 -6.27 9.32
N GLN A 631 58.41 -6.27 7.98
CA GLN A 631 59.42 -5.53 7.21
C GLN A 631 59.31 -4.01 7.39
N LEU A 632 58.10 -3.46 7.53
CA LEU A 632 57.89 -2.04 7.80
C LEU A 632 58.46 -1.65 9.17
N TYR A 633 58.14 -2.42 10.21
CA TYR A 633 58.62 -2.14 11.57
C TYR A 633 60.12 -2.43 11.76
N MET A 634 60.68 -3.42 11.06
CA MET A 634 62.13 -3.64 11.05
C MET A 634 62.88 -2.45 10.42
N LYS A 635 62.40 -1.93 9.28
CA LYS A 635 62.97 -0.71 8.66
C LYS A 635 62.93 0.49 9.61
N PHE A 636 61.87 0.62 10.41
CA PHE A 636 61.76 1.69 11.40
C PHE A 636 62.82 1.55 12.52
N VAL A 637 62.98 0.35 13.08
CA VAL A 637 64.03 0.03 14.07
C VAL A 637 65.43 0.31 13.50
N ASP A 638 65.67 -0.05 12.23
CA ASP A 638 66.93 0.22 11.55
C ASP A 638 67.17 1.73 11.31
N SER A 639 66.13 2.50 10.96
CA SER A 639 66.21 3.97 10.83
C SER A 639 66.53 4.66 12.15
N TYR A 640 65.94 4.19 13.26
CA TYR A 640 66.30 4.68 14.61
C TYR A 640 67.76 4.34 14.97
N LYS A 641 68.21 3.11 14.70
CA LYS A 641 69.61 2.70 14.93
C LYS A 641 70.61 3.51 14.10
N GLN A 642 70.20 3.95 12.90
CA GLN A 642 70.96 4.87 12.04
C GLN A 642 70.90 6.34 12.49
N LYS A 643 70.18 6.66 13.57
CA LYS A 643 70.00 8.01 14.13
C LYS A 643 69.33 9.00 13.16
N ASP A 644 68.34 8.54 12.39
CA ASP A 644 67.47 9.41 11.60
C ASP A 644 66.80 10.47 12.50
N GLU A 645 66.95 11.75 12.14
CA GLU A 645 66.51 12.90 12.92
C GLU A 645 65.03 12.84 13.31
N ARG A 646 64.21 12.17 12.48
CA ARG A 646 62.76 12.03 12.67
C ARG A 646 62.36 11.12 13.84
N TYR A 647 63.29 10.37 14.41
CA TYR A 647 63.02 9.37 15.45
C TYR A 647 63.87 9.54 16.73
N LEU A 648 64.72 10.57 16.79
CA LEU A 648 65.61 10.84 17.93
C LEU A 648 64.88 11.18 19.25
N HIS A 649 63.59 11.53 19.19
CA HIS A 649 62.76 11.85 20.36
C HIS A 649 62.15 10.61 21.04
N LEU A 650 62.32 9.42 20.47
CA LEU A 650 61.80 8.16 21.03
C LEU A 650 62.79 7.56 22.03
N SER A 651 62.31 7.05 23.16
CA SER A 651 63.20 6.50 24.17
C SER A 651 63.83 5.17 23.71
N PRO A 652 65.07 4.87 24.14
CA PRO A 652 65.70 3.58 23.87
C PRO A 652 64.90 2.38 24.41
N GLU A 653 64.12 2.59 25.47
CA GLU A 653 63.29 1.59 26.13
C GLU A 653 62.03 1.24 25.29
N GLU A 654 61.34 2.25 24.78
CA GLU A 654 60.22 2.06 23.84
C GLU A 654 60.69 1.37 22.55
N MET A 655 61.84 1.78 22.00
CA MET A 655 62.38 1.15 20.79
C MET A 655 62.80 -0.31 21.03
N SER A 656 63.41 -0.60 22.18
CA SER A 656 63.75 -1.98 22.59
C SER A 656 62.49 -2.85 22.70
N THR A 657 61.36 -2.27 23.14
CA THR A 657 60.06 -2.95 23.17
C THR A 657 59.54 -3.27 21.77
N VAL A 658 59.62 -2.32 20.83
CA VAL A 658 59.25 -2.53 19.41
C VAL A 658 60.15 -3.58 18.77
N GLU A 659 61.47 -3.48 18.92
CA GLU A 659 62.42 -4.45 18.37
C GLU A 659 62.17 -5.87 18.93
N LYS A 660 61.90 -5.99 20.24
CA LYS A 660 61.53 -7.27 20.84
C LYS A 660 60.23 -7.84 20.26
N CYS A 661 59.17 -7.03 20.16
CA CYS A 661 57.88 -7.43 19.62
C CYS A 661 57.97 -7.92 18.17
N VAL A 662 58.74 -7.21 17.33
CA VAL A 662 59.00 -7.59 15.92
C VAL A 662 59.76 -8.91 15.84
N ASN A 663 60.82 -9.07 16.63
CA ASN A 663 61.62 -10.31 16.65
C ASN A 663 60.82 -11.53 17.16
N GLU A 664 60.01 -11.36 18.21
CA GLU A 664 59.13 -12.42 18.73
C GLU A 664 58.05 -12.81 17.70
N SER A 665 57.44 -11.82 17.03
CA SER A 665 56.43 -12.05 16.00
C SER A 665 57.01 -12.68 14.72
N MET A 666 58.24 -12.32 14.34
CA MET A 666 58.98 -12.97 13.24
C MET A 666 59.37 -14.41 13.59
N GLY A 667 59.79 -14.67 14.83
CA GLY A 667 60.05 -16.02 15.34
C GLY A 667 58.79 -16.89 15.34
N TRP A 668 57.66 -16.34 15.78
CA TRP A 668 56.35 -16.99 15.73
C TRP A 668 55.93 -17.33 14.30
N MET A 669 56.03 -16.37 13.36
CA MET A 669 55.69 -16.56 11.95
C MET A 669 56.51 -17.71 11.34
N ASN A 670 57.83 -17.68 11.49
CA ASN A 670 58.72 -18.73 10.98
C ASN A 670 58.42 -20.11 11.60
N SER A 671 58.17 -20.17 12.92
CA SER A 671 57.80 -21.40 13.61
C SER A 671 56.47 -21.98 13.10
N LYS A 672 55.45 -21.13 12.93
CA LYS A 672 54.13 -21.55 12.43
C LYS A 672 54.15 -21.95 10.95
N MET A 673 54.89 -21.24 10.10
CA MET A 673 55.07 -21.62 8.69
C MET A 673 55.79 -22.98 8.56
N ASN A 674 56.86 -23.21 9.33
CA ASN A 674 57.62 -24.47 9.33
C ASN A 674 56.80 -25.65 9.88
N ALA A 675 55.97 -25.41 10.90
CA ALA A 675 55.05 -26.42 11.39
C ALA A 675 53.94 -26.73 10.37
N GLN A 676 53.40 -25.70 9.70
CA GLN A 676 52.37 -25.86 8.67
C GLN A 676 52.87 -26.60 7.42
N SER A 677 54.12 -26.38 7.00
CA SER A 677 54.71 -27.05 5.82
C SER A 677 54.97 -28.54 6.02
N LYS A 678 54.78 -29.08 7.24
CA LYS A 678 54.90 -30.51 7.55
C LYS A 678 53.57 -31.25 7.50
N LEU A 679 52.44 -30.54 7.40
CA LEU A 679 51.11 -31.14 7.33
C LEU A 679 50.66 -31.34 5.89
N ALA A 680 49.88 -32.39 5.65
CA ALA A 680 49.18 -32.56 4.39
C ALA A 680 48.00 -31.56 4.29
N ILE A 681 47.63 -31.18 3.06
CA ILE A 681 46.45 -30.31 2.78
C ILE A 681 45.14 -30.91 3.34
N THR A 682 45.12 -32.23 3.54
CA THR A 682 44.00 -32.98 4.12
C THR A 682 43.89 -32.87 5.65
N GLN A 683 44.87 -32.29 6.35
CA GLN A 683 44.90 -32.17 7.81
C GLN A 683 44.49 -30.76 8.26
N ASP A 684 43.99 -30.65 9.50
CA ASP A 684 43.67 -29.34 10.08
C ASP A 684 44.94 -28.50 10.27
N PRO A 685 44.89 -27.19 10.01
CA PRO A 685 46.09 -26.36 10.01
C PRO A 685 46.62 -26.03 11.41
N VAL A 686 47.94 -25.82 11.51
CA VAL A 686 48.63 -25.43 12.77
C VAL A 686 48.30 -24.01 13.22
N VAL A 687 47.77 -23.21 12.29
CA VAL A 687 47.39 -21.81 12.47
C VAL A 687 46.33 -21.45 11.45
N LYS A 688 45.27 -20.78 11.90
CA LYS A 688 44.19 -20.28 11.06
C LYS A 688 44.46 -18.86 10.60
N VAL A 689 43.81 -18.42 9.53
CA VAL A 689 43.87 -17.01 9.06
C VAL A 689 43.51 -16.04 10.20
N ALA A 690 42.50 -16.39 11.01
CA ALA A 690 42.09 -15.59 12.17
C ALA A 690 43.21 -15.41 13.22
N ASP A 691 44.02 -16.43 13.47
CA ASP A 691 45.15 -16.36 14.41
C ASP A 691 46.27 -15.44 13.89
N ILE A 692 46.48 -15.43 12.57
CA ILE A 692 47.48 -14.56 11.91
C ILE A 692 47.01 -13.10 11.97
N ILE A 693 45.74 -12.84 11.68
CA ILE A 693 45.15 -11.49 11.79
C ILE A 693 45.22 -10.99 13.24
N ALA A 694 44.89 -11.84 14.21
CA ALA A 694 45.04 -11.50 15.63
C ALA A 694 46.49 -11.16 15.99
N LYS A 695 47.48 -11.89 15.43
CA LYS A 695 48.90 -11.59 15.66
C LYS A 695 49.39 -10.32 14.96
N ILE A 696 48.82 -9.98 13.79
CA ILE A 696 49.03 -8.66 13.16
C ILE A 696 48.53 -7.57 14.11
N GLN A 697 47.28 -7.66 14.59
CA GLN A 697 46.71 -6.66 15.50
C GLN A 697 47.52 -6.51 16.79
N GLU A 698 47.91 -7.62 17.43
CA GLU A 698 48.75 -7.61 18.64
C GLU A 698 50.08 -6.85 18.41
N MET A 699 50.72 -7.06 17.25
CA MET A 699 51.95 -6.35 16.89
C MET A 699 51.68 -4.87 16.59
N GLU A 700 50.58 -4.54 15.91
CA GLU A 700 50.18 -3.17 15.60
C GLU A 700 49.85 -2.36 16.85
N ASP A 701 49.15 -2.95 17.82
CA ASP A 701 48.78 -2.32 19.09
C ASP A 701 50.00 -1.96 19.94
N VAL A 702 51.09 -2.74 19.84
CA VAL A 702 52.36 -2.46 20.52
C VAL A 702 53.23 -1.47 19.73
N CYS A 703 53.30 -1.61 18.40
CA CYS A 703 54.24 -0.84 17.59
C CYS A 703 53.70 0.55 17.20
N ASN A 704 52.43 0.67 16.81
CA ASN A 704 51.88 1.94 16.32
C ASN A 704 51.89 3.09 17.33
N PRO A 705 51.64 2.91 18.65
CA PRO A 705 51.70 4.01 19.61
C PRO A 705 53.10 4.63 19.75
N VAL A 706 54.15 3.83 19.61
CA VAL A 706 55.55 4.29 19.65
C VAL A 706 55.93 4.95 18.33
N ILE A 707 55.61 4.30 17.21
CA ILE A 707 56.05 4.68 15.86
C ILE A 707 55.40 5.98 15.37
N ASN A 708 54.14 6.22 15.73
CA ASN A 708 53.39 7.40 15.30
C ASN A 708 53.43 8.56 16.31
N ARG A 709 54.31 8.51 17.32
CA ARG A 709 54.44 9.55 18.33
C ARG A 709 55.10 10.81 17.71
N PRO A 710 54.42 11.97 17.69
CA PRO A 710 54.97 13.19 17.09
C PRO A 710 56.14 13.75 17.90
N MET A 711 57.01 14.49 17.21
CA MET A 711 58.16 15.17 17.83
C MET A 711 57.69 16.31 18.75
N PRO A 712 58.28 16.48 19.97
CA PRO A 712 57.90 17.58 20.85
C PRO A 712 58.27 18.95 20.28
N THR A 713 57.31 19.89 20.23
CA THR A 713 57.58 21.30 19.94
C THR A 713 58.27 21.97 21.12
N VAL A 714 59.28 22.81 20.85
CA VAL A 714 60.02 23.56 21.87
C VAL A 714 59.26 24.85 22.22
N GLU A 715 58.99 25.09 23.51
CA GLU A 715 58.53 26.39 24.01
C GLU A 715 59.74 27.23 24.48
N GLU A 716 59.88 28.44 23.93
CA GLU A 716 60.82 29.46 24.44
C GLU A 716 60.18 30.26 25.58
N ALA A 717 60.93 30.55 26.64
CA ALA A 717 60.51 31.47 27.69
C ALA A 717 60.83 32.94 27.30
N PRO A 718 60.02 33.94 27.74
CA PRO A 718 59.98 35.23 27.05
C PRO A 718 61.09 36.21 27.48
N GLU A 719 61.73 36.86 26.51
CA GLU A 719 62.63 37.99 26.74
C GLU A 719 61.87 39.29 27.06
N VAL A 720 62.42 40.10 27.98
CA VAL A 720 61.93 41.46 28.26
C VAL A 720 62.74 42.49 27.46
N ASN A 721 62.29 42.66 26.22
CA ASN A 721 62.20 43.89 25.42
C ASN A 721 63.08 45.10 25.80
N ASP A 722 63.81 45.65 24.81
CA ASP A 722 63.86 47.12 24.69
C ASP A 722 63.91 47.62 23.22
N GLN A 723 62.72 47.99 22.73
CA GLN A 723 62.41 49.14 21.87
C GLN A 723 63.32 49.47 20.64
N LYS A 724 62.69 49.45 19.45
CA LYS A 724 62.31 50.71 18.77
C LYS A 724 61.34 50.56 17.58
N SER A 725 60.53 51.62 17.43
CA SER A 725 59.81 52.13 16.26
C SER A 725 60.12 51.53 14.87
N GLY A 726 59.17 51.38 13.94
CA GLY A 726 57.76 51.79 13.94
C GLY A 726 57.29 52.18 12.52
N ALA A 727 56.01 52.54 12.38
CA ALA A 727 55.34 53.03 11.14
C ALA A 727 55.22 52.04 9.96
N HIS A 728 54.33 52.22 8.97
CA HIS A 728 52.96 52.75 8.94
C HIS A 728 52.37 52.51 7.53
N ASN A 729 51.11 52.06 7.41
CA ASN A 729 50.12 52.48 6.41
C ASN A 729 48.89 51.53 6.51
N GLY A 730 47.68 52.11 6.66
CA GLY A 730 46.43 51.37 6.90
C GLY A 730 45.80 50.72 5.65
N PRO A 731 44.60 50.09 5.77
CA PRO A 731 43.42 50.87 6.16
C PRO A 731 42.30 50.14 6.96
N THR A 732 41.37 50.97 7.49
CA THR A 732 39.90 50.85 7.69
C THR A 732 39.14 49.48 7.75
N ALA A 733 37.96 49.36 8.37
CA ALA A 733 37.22 50.09 9.44
C ALA A 733 35.80 49.47 9.62
N LYS A 734 35.21 49.59 10.84
CA LYS A 734 33.75 49.58 11.15
C LYS A 734 32.96 48.26 10.91
N GLN A 735 32.33 47.69 11.94
CA GLN A 735 30.98 48.03 12.49
C GLN A 735 29.82 47.86 11.49
N GLY A 736 28.83 47.01 11.81
CA GLY A 736 27.55 46.96 11.09
C GLY A 736 26.66 45.78 11.50
N ALA A 737 25.41 46.07 11.83
CA ALA A 737 24.42 45.19 12.47
C ALA A 737 23.81 44.06 11.60
N GLU A 738 23.22 43.10 12.32
CA GLU A 738 21.99 42.33 12.05
C GLU A 738 21.35 42.32 10.64
N GLY A 739 20.98 41.12 10.16
CA GLY A 739 19.96 40.99 9.10
C GLY A 739 19.80 39.59 8.51
N LYS A 740 18.55 39.12 8.38
CA LYS A 740 18.16 37.94 7.58
C LYS A 740 18.39 38.21 6.07
N GLY A 741 18.60 37.18 5.25
CA GLY A 741 18.35 37.30 3.80
C GLY A 741 18.86 36.16 2.91
N ASP A 742 18.10 35.89 1.84
CA ASP A 742 18.27 34.81 0.86
C ASP A 742 19.09 35.18 -0.41
N ALA A 743 19.46 34.13 -1.17
CA ALA A 743 19.56 34.04 -2.65
C ALA A 743 20.83 34.39 -3.49
N LYS A 744 21.32 33.33 -4.17
CA LYS A 744 21.83 33.20 -5.58
C LYS A 744 23.00 34.04 -6.17
N GLY A 745 24.02 33.33 -6.71
CA GLY A 745 24.25 33.28 -8.18
C GLY A 745 25.65 33.55 -8.80
N SER A 746 26.14 32.61 -9.64
CA SER A 746 27.06 32.77 -10.83
C SER A 746 28.50 33.33 -10.69
N GLN A 747 29.48 33.15 -11.61
CA GLN A 747 29.94 32.07 -12.55
C GLN A 747 31.29 32.52 -13.24
N GLN A 748 31.87 31.74 -14.18
CA GLN A 748 33.05 32.02 -15.09
C GLN A 748 34.48 31.87 -14.47
N THR A 749 35.60 31.49 -15.14
CA THR A 749 36.02 30.95 -16.49
C THR A 749 37.47 30.39 -16.35
N LYS A 750 37.94 29.24 -16.91
CA LYS A 750 38.47 28.91 -18.28
C LYS A 750 39.51 29.90 -18.90
N PRO A 751 40.44 29.51 -19.82
CA PRO A 751 40.55 28.24 -20.59
C PRO A 751 41.95 27.56 -20.81
N GLY A 752 41.91 26.32 -21.35
CA GLY A 752 42.89 25.72 -22.31
C GLY A 752 43.62 24.42 -21.89
N THR A 753 44.43 23.69 -22.71
CA THR A 753 44.48 23.31 -24.17
C THR A 753 45.71 22.38 -24.39
N LYS A 754 45.92 21.49 -25.39
CA LYS A 754 45.22 21.05 -26.63
C LYS A 754 45.47 19.52 -26.88
N GLU A 755 45.55 19.02 -28.14
CA GLU A 755 45.63 17.58 -28.54
C GLU A 755 46.97 17.14 -29.17
N MET A 756 47.20 15.82 -29.28
CA MET A 756 47.70 15.18 -30.52
C MET A 756 47.39 13.66 -30.57
N GLU A 757 47.01 13.15 -31.74
CA GLU A 757 46.91 11.72 -32.10
C GLU A 757 48.29 11.14 -32.46
N VAL A 758 48.40 9.80 -32.56
CA VAL A 758 48.82 9.02 -33.76
C VAL A 758 48.93 7.52 -33.40
N ASP A 759 48.41 6.68 -34.32
CA ASP A 759 48.46 5.20 -34.45
C ASP A 759 47.93 4.29 -33.32
#